data_AF-A0A061EQG1-F1
#
_entry.id   AF-A0A061EQG1-F1
#
_cell.length_a   1.000
_cell.length_b   1.000
_cell.length_c   1.000
_cell.angle_alpha   90.00
_cell.angle_beta   90.00
_cell.angle_gamma   90.00
#
_symmetry.space_group_name_H-M   'P 1'
#
loop_
_entity.id
_entity.type
_entity.pdbx_description
1 polymer ?
#
loop_
_entity_poly.entity_id
_entity_poly.type
_entity_poly.pdbx_seq_one_letter_code
_entity_poly.pdbx_strand_id
1 'polypeptide(L)'
;MRSIFNSEKICCGSNLIDKFDAVGKFDAVGNSNACVSTTNMPSAQKPLSNSTSEKNLVTNISLPRLGKSFGGPLADISNNIVTSQTNNKRIMTEKKRIGRSSFISPYKRPRCSEFSTPLNKGVSFVDDHSCCKRTVSTKYPFQVPRVYMKEYFAVPPSACSMLECLSDQEKQIKPDNAIKYMFKDESGLSRIGAEAFYDMLAHSGASMQYICKEWVANHYKWIVWKLVCYERCYPSKCAGKFLTISNVLEELKYRYDREVNHAHRSAIKRILEGDASPSTMLVLCISNIQSNSEPKMETNLLITNGADNSGNAKVELTDGWYSMDAVLDVLLSKQLAAGKLFVGQKLRIWGAGLCGWVGPVSPLEASSAISLLLNINGTFRAHWADRLGFCKGVGTPLAFRCIKSDGGPVPWTLVGVTRIYPVLYRERLSNGGSIVRSERMESRMVQQHNQRGSVVVDHVISEYQRGVNSSHILSDSESEGAKILKILETAAEPEVLMAEMSPEQLTSFATYKSKLEATRQLEMEKSIKKALAEAGLNERDVVPFIRVRVVGLTTRKYHGKGRPKEGIITIWNPTEKQKSELVEGQAYVVAGLIPIYSDSEALYLQARGSTTKWQPLSPMAMECFEPFFSPRKPTKLSNLGEIPLSSEFDIAVYVVYVGEVYTAAHQKKQWVFVTDDSISNLLSEGLSDSLLAISFCSPCIDKDSFAPINSNLVGSMVGFCNLIKKAKDQMNHLWVAEAAENCAYFLNLNPSICSHLKIAGACVQTWAKASNSIIDKLREKVLFILDNCGG
;
A
#
# COMPACT_ATOMS: atom_id res chain seq x y z
N MET A 1 20.60 -53.89 54.35
CA MET A 1 20.97 -55.24 53.85
C MET A 1 20.11 -55.55 52.62
N ARG A 2 20.56 -56.51 51.79
CA ARG A 2 19.75 -57.25 50.78
C ARG A 2 18.52 -57.91 51.44
N SER A 3 17.42 -58.31 50.79
CA SER A 3 16.87 -58.18 49.41
C SER A 3 15.51 -58.91 49.34
N ILE A 4 14.81 -58.84 48.20
CA ILE A 4 13.87 -59.83 47.59
C ILE A 4 12.51 -59.25 47.19
N PHE A 5 12.02 -59.80 46.08
CA PHE A 5 10.95 -59.35 45.19
C PHE A 5 9.63 -60.09 45.44
N ASN A 6 8.63 -59.70 44.65
CA ASN A 6 7.33 -60.36 44.40
C ASN A 6 6.24 -60.15 45.47
N SER A 7 4.97 -59.96 45.13
CA SER A 7 4.22 -59.40 43.98
C SER A 7 2.81 -59.95 44.12
N GLU A 8 1.79 -59.12 44.27
CA GLU A 8 0.43 -59.60 44.03
C GLU A 8 -0.52 -58.51 43.50
N LYS A 9 -1.47 -58.99 42.71
CA LYS A 9 -2.28 -58.27 41.71
C LYS A 9 -3.10 -57.12 42.27
N ILE A 10 -3.12 -55.99 41.56
CA ILE A 10 -4.24 -55.04 41.57
C ILE A 10 -4.81 -54.95 40.14
N CYS A 11 -6.14 -54.83 40.05
CA CYS A 11 -6.91 -55.05 38.84
C CYS A 11 -6.72 -53.93 37.79
N CYS A 12 -6.57 -54.31 36.52
CA CYS A 12 -6.37 -53.35 35.44
C CYS A 12 -7.70 -52.75 34.98
N GLY A 13 -7.89 -51.45 35.18
CA GLY A 13 -9.03 -50.71 34.62
C GLY A 13 -8.93 -50.61 33.09
N SER A 14 -10.07 -50.76 32.40
CA SER A 14 -10.12 -50.88 30.94
C SER A 14 -9.62 -49.62 30.21
N ASN A 15 -8.46 -49.69 29.57
CA ASN A 15 -7.93 -48.63 28.72
C ASN A 15 -8.75 -48.50 27.42
N LEU A 16 -9.24 -47.29 27.13
CA LEU A 16 -10.12 -47.02 26.00
C LEU A 16 -9.38 -46.84 24.65
N ILE A 17 -8.31 -47.61 24.43
CA ILE A 17 -7.51 -47.63 23.19
C ILE A 17 -7.71 -48.94 22.40
N ASP A 18 -7.99 -50.06 23.06
CA ASP A 18 -8.08 -51.40 22.45
C ASP A 18 -9.42 -51.71 21.74
N LYS A 19 -10.06 -50.69 21.16
CA LYS A 19 -11.29 -50.83 20.33
C LYS A 19 -11.16 -50.21 18.94
N PHE A 20 -9.93 -50.08 18.43
CA PHE A 20 -9.65 -49.41 17.15
C PHE A 20 -9.06 -50.27 16.03
N ASP A 21 -8.83 -51.57 16.26
CA ASP A 21 -8.29 -52.47 15.23
C ASP A 21 -9.28 -53.56 14.77
N ALA A 22 -9.25 -53.82 13.45
CA ALA A 22 -9.88 -54.93 12.71
C ALA A 22 -11.37 -54.86 12.27
N VAL A 23 -11.69 -53.96 11.33
CA VAL A 23 -12.56 -54.22 10.15
C VAL A 23 -12.06 -53.32 9.00
N GLY A 24 -11.79 -53.75 7.75
CA GLY A 24 -11.75 -55.08 7.14
C GLY A 24 -11.10 -54.99 5.74
N LYS A 25 -10.73 -56.12 5.13
CA LYS A 25 -10.27 -56.23 3.72
C LYS A 25 -11.24 -57.13 2.94
N PHE A 26 -11.27 -56.95 1.60
CA PHE A 26 -12.17 -57.59 0.62
C PHE A 26 -13.62 -57.04 0.69
N ASP A 27 -14.36 -56.82 -0.41
CA ASP A 27 -14.23 -57.35 -1.78
C ASP A 27 -14.24 -56.30 -2.93
N ALA A 28 -14.15 -56.79 -4.19
CA ALA A 28 -13.97 -56.03 -5.43
C ALA A 28 -15.25 -55.92 -6.31
N VAL A 29 -15.09 -55.43 -7.57
CA VAL A 29 -16.11 -55.16 -8.63
C VAL A 29 -16.96 -53.89 -8.35
N GLY A 30 -17.13 -52.85 -9.18
CA GLY A 30 -16.64 -52.42 -10.51
C GLY A 30 -17.05 -50.92 -10.71
N ASN A 31 -16.99 -50.26 -11.89
CA ASN A 31 -16.46 -50.66 -13.19
C ASN A 31 -16.05 -49.44 -14.07
N SER A 32 -14.96 -49.57 -14.82
CA SER A 32 -14.60 -48.99 -16.15
C SER A 32 -15.15 -47.64 -16.67
N ASN A 33 -14.23 -46.68 -16.95
CA ASN A 33 -13.93 -46.03 -18.26
C ASN A 33 -13.11 -44.74 -18.00
N ALA A 34 -11.81 -44.61 -18.32
CA ALA A 34 -11.11 -44.69 -19.61
C ALA A 34 -11.52 -43.53 -20.57
N CYS A 35 -10.62 -42.76 -21.22
CA CYS A 35 -9.21 -43.00 -21.55
C CYS A 35 -8.30 -41.76 -21.33
N VAL A 36 -7.01 -42.02 -21.12
CA VAL A 36 -5.88 -41.14 -21.49
C VAL A 36 -5.00 -41.94 -22.44
N SER A 37 -4.42 -41.30 -23.46
CA SER A 37 -3.32 -41.89 -24.24
C SER A 37 -2.43 -40.78 -24.81
N THR A 38 -1.14 -40.85 -24.50
CA THR A 38 -0.07 -39.98 -24.99
C THR A 38 1.12 -40.85 -25.37
N THR A 39 1.76 -40.58 -26.51
CA THR A 39 3.01 -41.26 -26.90
C THR A 39 3.99 -40.34 -27.65
N ASN A 40 5.01 -39.93 -26.88
CA ASN A 40 6.40 -39.52 -27.19
C ASN A 40 6.95 -39.41 -28.65
N MET A 41 7.55 -38.23 -28.95
CA MET A 41 8.98 -37.99 -29.35
C MET A 41 9.54 -38.50 -30.72
N PRO A 42 10.72 -38.00 -31.23
CA PRO A 42 11.35 -36.66 -31.18
C PRO A 42 12.07 -36.18 -32.50
N SER A 43 12.66 -34.96 -32.48
CA SER A 43 13.70 -34.41 -33.40
C SER A 43 13.25 -33.97 -34.83
N ALA A 44 13.93 -33.12 -35.62
CA ALA A 44 15.25 -32.46 -35.51
C ALA A 44 15.35 -31.11 -36.31
N GLN A 45 16.39 -30.30 -36.01
CA GLN A 45 17.18 -29.41 -36.90
C GLN A 45 16.58 -28.20 -37.71
N LYS A 46 17.31 -27.08 -37.64
CA LYS A 46 17.42 -25.90 -38.57
C LYS A 46 18.44 -26.23 -39.70
N PRO A 47 18.68 -25.46 -40.82
CA PRO A 47 18.65 -23.98 -40.91
C PRO A 47 18.35 -23.29 -42.29
N LEU A 48 18.62 -21.97 -42.31
CA LEU A 48 18.64 -20.91 -43.33
C LEU A 48 18.98 -21.23 -44.81
N SER A 49 18.42 -20.42 -45.73
CA SER A 49 19.09 -19.61 -46.81
C SER A 49 17.99 -19.09 -47.79
N ASN A 50 18.14 -18.09 -48.68
CA ASN A 50 19.11 -17.02 -48.92
C ASN A 50 18.47 -15.95 -49.85
N SER A 51 18.90 -14.67 -49.78
CA SER A 51 18.88 -13.63 -50.86
C SER A 51 17.54 -13.31 -51.61
N THR A 52 17.31 -12.18 -52.28
CA THR A 52 18.22 -11.22 -52.97
C THR A 52 17.67 -9.78 -52.92
N SER A 53 18.50 -8.83 -53.35
CA SER A 53 18.22 -7.39 -53.46
C SER A 53 17.39 -6.98 -54.67
N GLU A 54 16.80 -5.78 -54.63
CA GLU A 54 17.01 -4.81 -55.72
C GLU A 54 16.90 -3.34 -55.26
N LYS A 55 17.52 -2.43 -56.02
CA LYS A 55 17.61 -0.98 -55.75
C LYS A 55 16.74 -0.22 -56.76
N ASN A 56 16.32 0.99 -56.42
CA ASN A 56 16.23 2.07 -57.42
C ASN A 56 16.41 3.46 -56.80
N LEU A 57 16.93 4.38 -57.61
CA LEU A 57 17.48 5.69 -57.21
C LEU A 57 17.19 6.72 -58.30
N VAL A 58 16.54 7.84 -57.96
CA VAL A 58 16.46 9.05 -58.82
C VAL A 58 16.56 10.32 -57.95
N THR A 59 17.10 11.38 -58.54
CA THR A 59 17.76 12.54 -57.90
C THR A 59 16.95 13.85 -57.88
N ASN A 60 17.46 14.83 -57.12
CA ASN A 60 16.91 16.18 -56.91
C ASN A 60 16.91 17.10 -58.15
N ILE A 61 15.97 18.06 -58.19
CA ILE A 61 16.12 19.41 -58.80
C ILE A 61 15.44 20.44 -57.86
N SER A 62 15.90 21.71 -57.84
CA SER A 62 15.47 22.75 -56.89
C SER A 62 15.25 24.14 -57.51
N LEU A 63 14.56 25.03 -56.74
CA LEU A 63 14.38 26.49 -56.89
C LEU A 63 13.33 26.99 -57.92
N PRO A 64 12.83 28.25 -57.79
CA PRO A 64 12.32 28.92 -56.57
C PRO A 64 11.02 29.74 -56.79
N ARG A 65 10.23 30.05 -55.73
CA ARG A 65 9.54 31.37 -55.59
C ARG A 65 8.95 31.64 -54.20
N LEU A 66 8.60 32.92 -53.99
CA LEU A 66 8.36 33.60 -52.72
C LEU A 66 6.88 33.54 -52.28
N GLY A 67 6.62 33.35 -50.98
CA GLY A 67 5.26 33.46 -50.41
C GLY A 67 5.24 33.17 -48.91
N LYS A 68 5.13 34.21 -48.07
CA LYS A 68 4.99 34.05 -46.61
C LYS A 68 3.55 33.73 -46.23
N SER A 69 3.34 32.65 -45.48
CA SER A 69 2.14 32.47 -44.64
C SER A 69 2.55 31.88 -43.29
N PHE A 70 2.00 32.41 -42.19
CA PHE A 70 2.32 31.97 -40.84
C PHE A 70 1.65 30.62 -40.54
N GLY A 71 2.44 29.65 -40.08
CA GLY A 71 1.95 28.28 -39.87
C GLY A 71 3.00 27.35 -39.28
N GLY A 72 3.61 27.74 -38.16
CA GLY A 72 4.39 26.80 -37.35
C GLY A 72 3.46 25.78 -36.67
N PRO A 73 3.85 24.51 -36.51
CA PRO A 73 3.07 23.57 -35.71
C PRO A 73 2.92 24.11 -34.28
N LEU A 74 1.69 24.23 -33.79
CA LEU A 74 1.44 24.57 -32.39
C LEU A 74 2.06 23.49 -31.51
N ALA A 75 2.87 23.91 -30.52
CA ALA A 75 3.42 22.99 -29.54
C ALA A 75 2.29 22.28 -28.77
N ASP A 76 2.46 20.99 -28.48
CA ASP A 76 1.47 20.23 -27.72
C ASP A 76 1.38 20.76 -26.29
N ILE A 77 0.25 21.40 -25.96
CA ILE A 77 -0.07 21.99 -24.67
C ILE A 77 -1.14 21.19 -23.92
N SER A 78 -1.29 19.90 -24.23
CA SER A 78 -2.21 18.99 -23.54
C SER A 78 -1.75 18.67 -22.12
N ASN A 79 -2.64 18.05 -21.33
CA ASN A 79 -2.38 17.66 -19.94
C ASN A 79 -1.45 16.44 -19.76
N ASN A 80 -0.72 16.01 -20.80
CA ASN A 80 0.26 14.91 -20.74
C ASN A 80 1.44 15.24 -21.66
N ILE A 81 2.63 15.48 -21.11
CA ILE A 81 3.85 15.54 -21.93
C ILE A 81 4.30 14.10 -22.18
N VAL A 82 3.68 13.44 -23.17
CA VAL A 82 4.22 12.18 -23.70
C VAL A 82 5.56 12.49 -24.34
N THR A 83 6.64 12.02 -23.74
CA THR A 83 8.02 12.12 -24.26
C THR A 83 8.20 11.21 -25.48
N SER A 84 7.61 11.62 -26.60
CA SER A 84 7.89 11.06 -27.92
C SER A 84 9.36 11.32 -28.27
N GLN A 85 10.18 10.29 -28.07
CA GLN A 85 11.59 10.30 -28.47
C GLN A 85 11.72 10.61 -29.96
N THR A 86 12.01 11.87 -30.28
CA THR A 86 12.15 12.34 -31.66
C THR A 86 13.62 12.69 -31.89
N ASN A 87 14.33 11.81 -32.60
CA ASN A 87 15.76 11.93 -32.87
C ASN A 87 16.07 13.13 -33.78
N ASN A 88 16.28 14.30 -33.20
CA ASN A 88 16.86 15.44 -33.90
C ASN A 88 18.36 15.53 -33.64
N LYS A 89 19.15 14.91 -34.53
CA LYS A 89 20.58 15.20 -34.64
C LYS A 89 20.77 16.68 -34.98
N ARG A 90 21.30 17.47 -34.04
CA ARG A 90 22.04 18.70 -34.38
C ARG A 90 23.40 18.70 -33.72
N ILE A 91 24.39 18.97 -34.56
CA ILE A 91 25.82 18.94 -34.27
C ILE A 91 26.18 20.21 -33.50
N MET A 92 26.86 20.07 -32.37
CA MET A 92 27.71 21.10 -31.80
C MET A 92 29.10 20.54 -31.63
N THR A 93 30.09 21.31 -32.06
CA THR A 93 31.49 20.92 -32.24
C THR A 93 32.27 20.87 -30.93
N GLU A 94 33.32 20.05 -30.92
CA GLU A 94 34.13 19.71 -29.76
C GLU A 94 34.90 20.89 -29.15
N LYS A 95 35.09 20.86 -27.83
CA LYS A 95 36.39 21.21 -27.21
C LYS A 95 36.78 20.15 -26.17
N LYS A 96 37.98 19.58 -26.33
CA LYS A 96 38.55 18.52 -25.50
C LYS A 96 38.98 19.03 -24.10
N ARG A 97 38.71 18.23 -23.06
CA ARG A 97 39.58 17.95 -21.90
C ARG A 97 39.15 16.59 -21.34
N ILE A 98 39.99 15.56 -21.43
CA ILE A 98 41.00 15.16 -20.42
C ILE A 98 40.33 14.78 -19.10
N GLY A 99 40.42 13.50 -18.74
CA GLY A 99 39.56 12.90 -17.72
C GLY A 99 40.07 12.94 -16.27
N ARG A 100 39.14 12.68 -15.36
CA ARG A 100 39.35 12.08 -14.03
C ARG A 100 38.36 10.91 -13.94
N SER A 101 38.83 9.68 -13.76
CA SER A 101 39.30 9.11 -12.49
C SER A 101 38.17 9.03 -11.45
N SER A 102 37.52 7.87 -11.42
CA SER A 102 36.49 7.50 -10.46
C SER A 102 37.14 7.01 -9.17
N PHE A 103 37.10 7.81 -8.11
CA PHE A 103 37.41 7.32 -6.76
C PHE A 103 36.20 6.58 -6.19
N ILE A 104 36.32 5.26 -6.13
CA ILE A 104 35.34 4.37 -5.50
C ILE A 104 35.77 4.15 -4.04
N SER A 105 34.82 4.30 -3.11
CA SER A 105 35.04 4.08 -1.68
C SER A 105 35.42 2.61 -1.38
N PRO A 106 36.48 2.34 -0.57
CA PRO A 106 37.02 1.00 -0.40
C PRO A 106 36.39 0.21 0.76
N TYR A 107 35.06 0.20 0.90
CA TYR A 107 34.39 -0.65 1.91
C TYR A 107 33.13 -1.37 1.38
N LYS A 108 33.03 -2.66 1.73
CA LYS A 108 31.99 -3.66 1.42
C LYS A 108 32.04 -4.27 0.00
N ARG A 109 32.76 -5.40 -0.12
CA ARG A 109 32.48 -6.44 -1.13
C ARG A 109 31.33 -7.35 -0.65
N PRO A 110 30.44 -7.82 -1.54
CA PRO A 110 29.38 -8.77 -1.20
C PRO A 110 29.92 -10.20 -1.10
N ARG A 111 29.38 -11.00 -0.17
CA ARG A 111 29.53 -12.46 -0.20
C ARG A 111 28.37 -13.06 -0.97
N CYS A 112 28.63 -13.53 -2.18
CA CYS A 112 27.89 -14.63 -2.78
C CYS A 112 28.73 -15.88 -2.61
N SER A 113 28.19 -16.91 -1.97
CA SER A 113 28.78 -18.25 -1.95
C SER A 113 27.65 -19.26 -1.82
N GLU A 114 27.43 -20.01 -2.90
CA GLU A 114 26.54 -21.17 -2.91
C GLU A 114 27.07 -22.22 -1.94
N PHE A 115 26.18 -22.80 -1.12
CA PHE A 115 26.54 -23.89 -0.23
C PHE A 115 26.37 -25.22 -0.97
N SER A 116 27.48 -25.79 -1.44
CA SER A 116 27.57 -27.20 -1.85
C SER A 116 27.89 -28.08 -0.64
N THR A 117 27.19 -29.21 -0.52
CA THR A 117 27.36 -30.16 0.58
C THR A 117 28.67 -30.96 0.47
N PRO A 118 29.53 -31.01 1.51
CA PRO A 118 30.65 -31.94 1.53
C PRO A 118 30.21 -33.35 1.94
N LEU A 119 30.73 -34.36 1.24
CA LEU A 119 30.57 -35.78 1.56
C LEU A 119 31.29 -36.17 2.86
N ASN A 120 30.84 -37.29 3.44
CA ASN A 120 31.49 -38.04 4.52
C ASN A 120 33.02 -38.08 4.45
N LYS A 121 33.67 -37.76 5.58
CA LYS A 121 34.81 -38.51 6.13
C LYS A 121 34.86 -38.27 7.64
N GLY A 122 34.93 -39.35 8.42
CA GLY A 122 34.84 -39.27 9.88
C GLY A 122 36.15 -38.89 10.55
N VAL A 123 36.06 -38.02 11.56
CA VAL A 123 37.04 -37.90 12.66
C VAL A 123 36.23 -37.74 13.95
N SER A 124 36.50 -38.60 14.93
CA SER A 124 35.84 -38.58 16.23
C SER A 124 36.44 -37.52 17.14
N PHE A 125 35.67 -36.47 17.44
CA PHE A 125 35.90 -35.65 18.63
C PHE A 125 34.88 -36.07 19.70
N VAL A 126 35.39 -36.57 20.82
CA VAL A 126 34.61 -36.86 22.02
C VAL A 126 34.50 -35.55 22.79
N ASP A 127 33.29 -35.02 22.88
CA ASP A 127 32.96 -33.88 23.74
C ASP A 127 31.74 -34.27 24.58
N ASP A 128 31.96 -34.49 25.87
CA ASP A 128 31.07 -35.31 26.73
C ASP A 128 29.95 -34.47 27.38
N HIS A 129 29.17 -33.80 26.53
CA HIS A 129 27.91 -33.17 26.90
C HIS A 129 26.78 -33.78 26.10
N SER A 130 26.41 -35.00 26.49
CA SER A 130 25.19 -35.67 26.03
C SER A 130 23.94 -34.89 26.49
N CYS A 131 23.59 -33.86 25.72
CA CYS A 131 22.30 -33.18 25.82
C CYS A 131 21.21 -34.17 25.39
N CYS A 132 20.82 -35.03 26.33
CA CYS A 132 19.90 -36.12 26.11
C CYS A 132 18.55 -35.58 25.63
N LYS A 133 18.29 -35.71 24.33
CA LYS A 133 16.97 -35.54 23.71
C LYS A 133 16.04 -36.68 24.13
N ARG A 134 15.81 -36.81 25.44
CA ARG A 134 14.89 -37.78 26.00
C ARG A 134 13.48 -37.29 25.68
N THR A 135 12.83 -37.95 24.72
CA THR A 135 11.42 -37.71 24.41
C THR A 135 10.60 -37.98 25.65
N VAL A 136 9.77 -37.02 26.05
CA VAL A 136 9.02 -37.06 27.33
C VAL A 136 7.57 -37.49 27.09
N SER A 137 7.00 -37.04 25.97
CA SER A 137 5.67 -37.38 25.45
C SER A 137 5.66 -38.77 24.85
N THR A 138 4.62 -39.53 25.17
CA THR A 138 4.36 -40.83 24.53
C THR A 138 3.73 -40.70 23.15
N LYS A 139 3.28 -39.48 22.77
CA LYS A 139 2.44 -39.21 21.60
C LYS A 139 3.08 -38.28 20.56
N TYR A 140 4.33 -37.85 20.76
CA TYR A 140 5.02 -36.93 19.86
C TYR A 140 6.49 -37.32 19.61
N PRO A 141 7.00 -37.27 18.36
CA PRO A 141 6.31 -36.89 17.12
C PRO A 141 5.16 -37.85 16.76
N PHE A 142 4.12 -37.31 16.12
CA PHE A 142 2.91 -38.08 15.81
C PHE A 142 3.20 -39.20 14.80
N GLN A 143 3.00 -40.45 15.21
CA GLN A 143 3.18 -41.63 14.35
C GLN A 143 1.91 -41.96 13.53
N VAL A 144 0.74 -41.49 13.98
CA VAL A 144 -0.58 -41.77 13.39
C VAL A 144 -1.19 -40.49 12.79
N PRO A 145 -1.90 -40.54 11.65
CA PRO A 145 -2.63 -39.40 11.10
C PRO A 145 -3.60 -38.77 12.11
N ARG A 146 -3.63 -37.43 12.17
CA ARG A 146 -4.48 -36.69 13.12
C ARG A 146 -5.81 -36.29 12.50
N VAL A 147 -6.91 -36.71 13.12
CA VAL A 147 -8.27 -36.24 12.83
C VAL A 147 -8.40 -34.74 13.16
N TYR A 148 -9.09 -33.97 12.32
CA TYR A 148 -9.34 -32.55 12.56
C TYR A 148 -10.50 -32.36 13.55
N MET A 149 -10.47 -31.30 14.38
CA MET A 149 -11.50 -31.03 15.40
C MET A 149 -12.93 -30.99 14.82
N LYS A 150 -13.10 -30.38 13.65
CA LYS A 150 -14.35 -30.36 12.87
C LYS A 150 -14.86 -31.77 12.52
N GLU A 151 -13.98 -32.69 12.15
CA GLU A 151 -14.34 -34.08 11.79
C GLU A 151 -14.70 -34.89 13.04
N TYR A 152 -13.88 -34.78 14.09
CA TYR A 152 -14.10 -35.52 15.34
C TYR A 152 -15.41 -35.16 16.05
N PHE A 153 -15.72 -33.86 16.14
CA PHE A 153 -16.95 -33.40 16.78
C PHE A 153 -18.15 -33.39 15.83
N ALA A 154 -17.95 -33.16 14.52
CA ALA A 154 -18.94 -33.00 13.45
C ALA A 154 -19.88 -31.79 13.59
N VAL A 155 -20.32 -31.47 14.80
CA VAL A 155 -21.22 -30.34 15.12
C VAL A 155 -20.48 -29.19 15.80
N PRO A 156 -20.95 -27.92 15.67
CA PRO A 156 -20.42 -26.80 16.45
C PRO A 156 -20.69 -26.96 17.95
N PRO A 157 -19.94 -26.25 18.82
CA PRO A 157 -20.24 -26.18 20.24
C PRO A 157 -21.66 -25.65 20.48
N SER A 158 -22.47 -26.38 21.25
CA SER A 158 -23.77 -25.94 21.72
C SER A 158 -23.75 -25.76 23.24
N ALA A 159 -24.55 -24.84 23.75
CA ALA A 159 -24.78 -24.72 25.18
C ALA A 159 -25.73 -25.86 25.61
N CYS A 160 -25.18 -26.98 26.08
CA CYS A 160 -25.98 -28.02 26.71
C CYS A 160 -26.53 -27.51 28.05
N SER A 161 -27.85 -27.52 28.20
CA SER A 161 -28.54 -27.20 29.46
C SER A 161 -28.37 -28.29 30.52
N MET A 162 -28.19 -29.55 30.11
CA MET A 162 -27.89 -30.67 30.99
C MET A 162 -26.38 -30.77 31.26
N LEU A 163 -25.90 -30.01 32.26
CA LEU A 163 -24.54 -30.11 32.81
C LEU A 163 -24.47 -31.09 34.01
N GLU A 164 -25.41 -32.04 34.11
CA GLU A 164 -25.59 -32.92 35.28
C GLU A 164 -24.38 -33.82 35.58
N CYS A 165 -23.58 -34.16 34.55
CA CYS A 165 -22.40 -35.02 34.67
C CYS A 165 -21.11 -34.27 35.09
N LEU A 166 -21.15 -32.94 35.25
CA LEU A 166 -19.99 -32.12 35.63
C LEU A 166 -20.13 -31.58 37.06
N SER A 167 -19.01 -31.50 37.79
CA SER A 167 -19.00 -30.84 39.11
C SER A 167 -19.18 -29.32 38.98
N ASP A 168 -19.66 -28.67 40.03
CA ASP A 168 -19.90 -27.22 39.98
C ASP A 168 -18.61 -26.40 39.81
N GLN A 169 -17.47 -26.94 40.28
CA GLN A 169 -16.14 -26.40 39.99
C GLN A 169 -15.86 -26.45 38.48
N GLU A 170 -16.11 -27.59 37.83
CA GLU A 170 -15.94 -27.76 36.38
C GLU A 170 -16.94 -26.98 35.53
N LYS A 171 -18.09 -26.56 36.07
CA LYS A 171 -19.03 -25.63 35.42
C LYS A 171 -18.55 -24.17 35.46
N GLN A 172 -17.79 -23.79 36.48
CA GLN A 172 -17.38 -22.39 36.74
C GLN A 172 -16.00 -22.00 36.21
N ILE A 173 -15.18 -22.95 35.74
CA ILE A 173 -13.88 -22.65 35.13
C ILE A 173 -14.01 -21.68 33.93
N LYS A 174 -13.13 -20.68 33.91
CA LYS A 174 -12.94 -19.61 32.93
C LYS A 174 -11.42 -19.44 32.71
N PRO A 175 -10.95 -18.70 31.70
CA PRO A 175 -9.51 -18.56 31.42
C PRO A 175 -8.69 -18.01 32.58
N ASP A 176 -9.27 -17.06 33.33
CA ASP A 176 -8.69 -16.37 34.48
C ASP A 176 -8.49 -17.30 35.69
N ASN A 177 -9.42 -18.21 35.95
CA ASN A 177 -9.38 -19.12 37.09
C ASN A 177 -8.86 -20.54 36.78
N ALA A 178 -8.69 -20.91 35.50
CA ALA A 178 -8.25 -22.26 35.08
C ALA A 178 -6.89 -22.68 35.69
N ILE A 179 -5.99 -21.72 35.91
CA ILE A 179 -4.71 -21.94 36.60
C ILE A 179 -4.86 -22.42 38.05
N LYS A 180 -5.98 -22.06 38.71
CA LYS A 180 -6.32 -22.43 40.09
C LYS A 180 -7.12 -23.74 40.17
N TYR A 181 -7.34 -24.43 39.06
CA TYR A 181 -7.99 -25.74 39.08
C TYR A 181 -7.14 -26.74 39.87
N MET A 182 -7.81 -27.63 40.60
CA MET A 182 -7.16 -28.69 41.35
C MET A 182 -7.95 -29.99 41.16
N PHE A 183 -7.26 -31.05 40.79
CA PHE A 183 -7.83 -32.39 40.78
C PHE A 183 -7.96 -32.90 42.22
N LYS A 184 -9.05 -33.60 42.51
CA LYS A 184 -9.19 -34.38 43.75
C LYS A 184 -8.51 -35.73 43.54
N ASP A 185 -7.74 -36.16 44.54
CA ASP A 185 -7.24 -37.53 44.64
C ASP A 185 -8.39 -38.53 44.90
N GLU A 186 -8.16 -39.83 44.71
CA GLU A 186 -9.14 -40.91 44.97
C GLU A 186 -9.63 -40.90 46.43
N SER A 187 -8.80 -40.43 47.37
CA SER A 187 -9.13 -40.22 48.78
C SER A 187 -10.01 -38.99 49.06
N GLY A 188 -10.16 -38.07 48.09
CA GLY A 188 -10.82 -36.77 48.27
C GLY A 188 -10.08 -35.75 49.17
N LEU A 189 -9.03 -36.18 49.87
CA LEU A 189 -8.30 -35.38 50.87
C LEU A 189 -7.12 -34.60 50.26
N SER A 190 -6.40 -35.20 49.30
CA SER A 190 -5.31 -34.54 48.58
C SER A 190 -5.81 -33.81 47.32
N ARG A 191 -5.15 -32.69 46.98
CA ARG A 191 -5.50 -31.85 45.84
C ARG A 191 -4.29 -31.56 44.96
N ILE A 192 -4.36 -31.95 43.68
CA ILE A 192 -3.26 -31.85 42.72
C ILE A 192 -3.51 -30.64 41.80
N GLY A 193 -2.73 -29.57 42.00
CA GLY A 193 -2.74 -28.36 41.18
C GLY A 193 -1.47 -28.19 40.31
N ALA A 194 -1.35 -27.07 39.61
CA ALA A 194 -0.27 -26.81 38.64
C ALA A 194 1.16 -27.08 39.15
N GLU A 195 1.45 -26.75 40.41
CA GLU A 195 2.76 -26.99 41.05
C GLU A 195 3.16 -28.47 41.02
N ALA A 196 2.25 -29.38 41.33
CA ALA A 196 2.54 -30.82 41.33
C ALA A 196 2.85 -31.34 39.90
N PHE A 197 2.29 -30.72 38.86
CA PHE A 197 2.60 -31.09 37.48
C PHE A 197 4.03 -30.71 37.07
N TYR A 198 4.68 -29.75 37.73
CA TYR A 198 6.10 -29.46 37.52
C TYR A 198 6.96 -30.65 37.96
N ASP A 199 6.71 -31.17 39.17
CA ASP A 199 7.42 -32.34 39.69
C ASP A 199 7.11 -33.59 38.87
N MET A 200 5.85 -33.83 38.49
CA MET A 200 5.48 -34.97 37.62
C MET A 200 6.16 -34.93 36.24
N LEU A 201 6.39 -33.73 35.70
CA LEU A 201 7.08 -33.54 34.42
C LEU A 201 8.59 -33.81 34.57
N ALA A 202 9.20 -33.44 35.71
CA ALA A 202 10.58 -33.81 36.07
C ALA A 202 10.74 -35.33 36.21
N HIS A 203 9.86 -36.00 36.95
CA HIS A 203 9.83 -37.47 37.08
C HIS A 203 9.64 -38.19 35.74
N SER A 204 9.01 -37.52 34.77
CA SER A 204 8.86 -38.04 33.41
C SER A 204 10.11 -37.89 32.53
N GLY A 205 11.18 -37.24 33.02
CA GLY A 205 12.44 -37.08 32.30
C GLY A 205 12.61 -35.75 31.54
N ALA A 206 11.78 -34.74 31.80
CA ALA A 206 12.02 -33.38 31.31
C ALA A 206 13.19 -32.73 32.08
N SER A 207 13.95 -31.84 31.43
CA SER A 207 15.05 -31.12 32.07
C SER A 207 14.56 -29.79 32.64
N MET A 208 14.67 -29.63 33.97
CA MET A 208 14.22 -28.43 34.68
C MET A 208 15.07 -27.17 34.39
N GLN A 209 16.23 -27.31 33.73
CA GLN A 209 17.04 -26.16 33.32
C GLN A 209 16.42 -25.37 32.15
N TYR A 210 15.41 -25.93 31.47
CA TYR A 210 14.75 -25.32 30.32
C TYR A 210 13.28 -24.92 30.56
N ILE A 211 12.73 -25.20 31.75
CA ILE A 211 11.36 -24.81 32.12
C ILE A 211 11.31 -24.29 33.56
N CYS A 212 10.53 -23.24 33.78
CA CYS A 212 10.21 -22.72 35.11
C CYS A 212 8.80 -23.15 35.56
N LYS A 213 8.48 -22.94 36.84
CA LYS A 213 7.13 -23.15 37.38
C LYS A 213 6.08 -22.33 36.63
N GLU A 214 6.41 -21.10 36.25
CA GLU A 214 5.54 -20.20 35.46
C GLU A 214 5.23 -20.77 34.07
N TRP A 215 6.17 -21.44 33.42
CA TRP A 215 5.96 -22.13 32.14
C TRP A 215 4.93 -23.24 32.28
N VAL A 216 5.04 -24.06 33.33
CA VAL A 216 4.06 -25.11 33.65
C VAL A 216 2.70 -24.50 33.98
N ALA A 217 2.66 -23.46 34.82
CA ALA A 217 1.42 -22.81 35.25
C ALA A 217 0.66 -22.13 34.08
N ASN A 218 1.38 -21.43 33.20
CA ASN A 218 0.82 -20.87 31.96
C ASN A 218 0.25 -21.97 31.05
N HIS A 219 0.99 -23.05 30.79
CA HIS A 219 0.49 -24.10 29.91
C HIS A 219 -0.65 -24.91 30.54
N TYR A 220 -0.60 -25.15 31.85
CA TYR A 220 -1.67 -25.77 32.63
C TYR A 220 -2.99 -24.98 32.50
N LYS A 221 -2.98 -23.65 32.66
CA LYS A 221 -4.12 -22.74 32.41
C LYS A 221 -4.81 -23.05 31.06
N TRP A 222 -4.03 -23.10 29.98
CA TRP A 222 -4.56 -23.31 28.63
C TRP A 222 -5.01 -24.74 28.36
N ILE A 223 -4.32 -25.75 28.90
CA ILE A 223 -4.70 -27.16 28.77
C ILE A 223 -6.03 -27.42 29.51
N VAL A 224 -6.12 -27.03 30.78
CA VAL A 224 -7.32 -27.19 31.61
C VAL A 224 -8.52 -26.49 30.98
N TRP A 225 -8.40 -25.20 30.61
CA TRP A 225 -9.51 -24.47 30.00
C TRP A 225 -10.02 -25.15 28.72
N LYS A 226 -9.10 -25.62 27.87
CA LYS A 226 -9.44 -26.32 26.62
C LYS A 226 -10.17 -27.65 26.88
N LEU A 227 -9.66 -28.49 27.80
CA LEU A 227 -10.25 -29.79 28.10
C LEU A 227 -11.63 -29.65 28.74
N VAL A 228 -11.79 -28.74 29.72
CA VAL A 228 -13.09 -28.39 30.33
C VAL A 228 -14.10 -27.95 29.26
N CYS A 229 -13.68 -27.10 28.32
CA CYS A 229 -14.54 -26.66 27.22
C CYS A 229 -15.00 -27.82 26.32
N TYR A 230 -14.19 -28.86 26.12
CA TYR A 230 -14.63 -30.04 25.36
C TYR A 230 -15.69 -30.85 26.13
N GLU A 231 -15.52 -31.04 27.43
CA GLU A 231 -16.52 -31.76 28.24
C GLU A 231 -17.85 -31.00 28.35
N ARG A 232 -17.82 -29.68 28.53
CA ARG A 232 -19.03 -28.84 28.56
C ARG A 232 -19.78 -28.80 27.22
N CYS A 233 -19.06 -28.69 26.11
CA CYS A 233 -19.67 -28.51 24.79
C CYS A 233 -20.09 -29.83 24.13
N TYR A 234 -19.51 -30.96 24.56
CA TYR A 234 -19.75 -32.28 23.97
C TYR A 234 -19.86 -33.38 25.05
N PRO A 235 -20.72 -33.24 26.08
CA PRO A 235 -20.73 -34.13 27.24
C PRO A 235 -20.90 -35.61 26.86
N SER A 236 -21.76 -35.91 25.88
CA SER A 236 -22.00 -37.28 25.39
C SER A 236 -20.75 -37.98 24.81
N LYS A 237 -19.79 -37.22 24.26
CA LYS A 237 -18.51 -37.75 23.77
C LYS A 237 -17.41 -37.67 24.83
N CYS A 238 -17.40 -36.60 25.63
CA CYS A 238 -16.21 -36.16 26.36
C CYS A 238 -16.28 -36.22 27.89
N ALA A 239 -17.46 -36.23 28.52
CA ALA A 239 -17.58 -36.09 29.97
C ALA A 239 -16.78 -37.17 30.74
N GLY A 240 -15.96 -36.74 31.70
CA GLY A 240 -15.11 -37.59 32.53
C GLY A 240 -13.95 -38.27 31.80
N LYS A 241 -13.69 -37.94 30.52
CA LYS A 241 -12.68 -38.63 29.67
C LYS A 241 -11.53 -37.74 29.24
N PHE A 242 -11.72 -36.42 29.25
CA PHE A 242 -10.75 -35.46 28.72
C PHE A 242 -10.00 -34.75 29.85
N LEU A 243 -10.69 -34.20 30.84
CA LEU A 243 -10.10 -33.51 31.98
C LEU A 243 -9.62 -34.52 33.04
N THR A 244 -8.48 -35.17 32.76
CA THR A 244 -7.84 -36.12 33.67
C THR A 244 -6.39 -35.73 33.91
N ILE A 245 -5.82 -36.12 35.06
CA ILE A 245 -4.41 -35.88 35.40
C ILE A 245 -3.49 -36.43 34.31
N SER A 246 -3.77 -37.65 33.82
CA SER A 246 -3.02 -38.30 32.75
C SER A 246 -3.02 -37.48 31.44
N ASN A 247 -4.18 -36.99 31.00
CA ASN A 247 -4.28 -36.17 29.79
C ASN A 247 -3.60 -34.81 29.94
N VAL A 248 -3.73 -34.14 31.10
CA VAL A 248 -3.06 -32.86 31.35
C VAL A 248 -1.54 -33.04 31.36
N LEU A 249 -1.03 -34.08 32.01
CA LEU A 249 0.40 -34.39 32.03
C LEU A 249 0.93 -34.70 30.62
N GLU A 250 0.23 -35.53 29.85
CA GLU A 250 0.65 -35.86 28.47
C GLU A 250 0.60 -34.63 27.55
N GLU A 251 -0.31 -33.67 27.75
CA GLU A 251 -0.26 -32.40 27.03
C GLU A 251 0.87 -31.47 27.47
N LEU A 252 1.26 -31.46 28.75
CA LEU A 252 2.46 -30.74 29.19
C LEU A 252 3.74 -31.34 28.60
N LYS A 253 3.84 -32.68 28.59
CA LYS A 253 4.92 -33.42 27.91
C LYS A 253 5.00 -33.06 26.42
N TYR A 254 3.85 -33.09 25.73
CA TYR A 254 3.74 -32.67 24.34
C TYR A 254 4.22 -31.23 24.08
N ARG A 255 3.88 -30.29 24.98
CA ARG A 255 4.34 -28.90 24.89
C ARG A 255 5.84 -28.78 25.13
N TYR A 256 6.39 -29.53 26.10
CA TYR A 256 7.82 -29.57 26.39
C TYR A 256 8.58 -30.10 25.17
N ASP A 257 8.19 -31.26 24.62
CA ASP A 257 8.86 -31.81 23.44
C ASP A 257 8.80 -30.87 22.24
N ARG A 258 7.65 -30.22 22.01
CA ARG A 258 7.52 -29.28 20.90
C ARG A 258 8.34 -28.01 21.07
N GLU A 259 8.20 -27.33 22.20
CA GLU A 259 8.79 -26.01 22.37
C GLU A 259 10.26 -26.08 22.79
N VAL A 260 10.61 -26.98 23.69
CA VAL A 260 11.98 -27.14 24.21
C VAL A 260 12.79 -28.06 23.30
N ASN A 261 12.40 -29.34 23.16
CA ASN A 261 13.23 -30.32 22.43
C ASN A 261 13.27 -30.07 20.91
N HIS A 262 12.24 -29.45 20.32
CA HIS A 262 12.13 -29.21 18.87
C HIS A 262 12.07 -27.72 18.46
N ALA A 263 12.16 -26.77 19.40
CA ALA A 263 12.10 -25.32 19.13
C ALA A 263 10.86 -24.84 18.30
N HIS A 264 9.76 -25.60 18.30
CA HIS A 264 8.53 -25.31 17.55
C HIS A 264 7.65 -24.27 18.27
N ARG A 265 8.14 -23.03 18.28
CA ARG A 265 7.55 -21.85 18.93
C ARG A 265 6.15 -21.48 18.40
N SER A 266 5.33 -20.93 19.29
CA SER A 266 3.95 -20.51 19.01
C SER A 266 3.87 -19.20 18.19
N ALA A 267 2.67 -18.74 17.86
CA ALA A 267 2.49 -17.53 17.07
C ALA A 267 2.84 -16.26 17.87
N ILE A 268 2.32 -16.14 19.10
CA ILE A 268 2.63 -15.02 20.00
C ILE A 268 4.11 -15.04 20.36
N LYS A 269 4.69 -16.22 20.67
CA LYS A 269 6.12 -16.37 20.96
C LYS A 269 7.00 -15.86 19.83
N ARG A 270 6.72 -16.26 18.59
CA ARG A 270 7.46 -15.76 17.41
C ARG A 270 7.27 -14.27 17.14
N ILE A 271 6.14 -13.66 17.51
CA ILE A 271 5.94 -12.21 17.36
C ILE A 271 6.76 -11.44 18.40
N LEU A 272 6.71 -11.85 19.67
CA LEU A 272 7.43 -11.17 20.76
C LEU A 272 8.95 -11.37 20.69
N GLU A 273 9.42 -12.48 20.14
CA GLU A 273 10.85 -12.73 19.85
C GLU A 273 11.34 -12.05 18.56
N GLY A 274 10.47 -11.38 17.78
CA GLY A 274 10.84 -10.70 16.53
C GLY A 274 10.94 -11.59 15.28
N ASP A 275 10.70 -12.90 15.41
CA ASP A 275 10.80 -13.92 14.36
C ASP A 275 9.57 -14.02 13.44
N ALA A 276 8.54 -13.19 13.65
CA ALA A 276 7.36 -13.09 12.80
C ALA A 276 6.69 -11.71 12.87
N SER A 277 6.17 -11.23 11.74
CA SER A 277 5.44 -9.96 11.72
C SER A 277 4.03 -10.11 12.32
N PRO A 278 3.61 -9.21 13.26
CA PRO A 278 2.23 -9.17 13.79
C PRO A 278 1.19 -8.87 12.70
N SER A 279 1.61 -8.25 11.59
CA SER A 279 0.77 -7.95 10.44
C SER A 279 0.37 -9.21 9.65
N THR A 280 0.93 -10.38 9.95
CA THR A 280 0.61 -11.66 9.28
C THR A 280 -0.75 -12.18 9.71
N MET A 281 -1.50 -12.82 8.81
CA MET A 281 -2.82 -13.36 9.15
C MET A 281 -2.72 -14.53 10.16
N LEU A 282 -3.46 -14.40 11.26
CA LEU A 282 -3.43 -15.34 12.39
C LEU A 282 -4.82 -15.44 13.07
N VAL A 283 -5.07 -16.52 13.80
CA VAL A 283 -6.28 -16.69 14.61
C VAL A 283 -5.91 -16.73 16.09
N LEU A 284 -6.52 -15.86 16.89
CA LEU A 284 -6.41 -15.84 18.36
C LEU A 284 -7.78 -16.05 18.99
N CYS A 285 -7.80 -16.43 20.26
CA CYS A 285 -9.00 -16.53 21.08
C CYS A 285 -9.00 -15.39 22.11
N ILE A 286 -10.13 -14.74 22.34
CA ILE A 286 -10.28 -13.80 23.47
C ILE A 286 -10.27 -14.61 24.76
N SER A 287 -9.27 -14.42 25.63
CA SER A 287 -9.19 -15.09 26.94
C SER A 287 -9.65 -14.21 28.09
N ASN A 288 -9.52 -12.88 27.99
CA ASN A 288 -10.03 -11.95 28.99
C ASN A 288 -10.51 -10.64 28.34
N ILE A 289 -11.41 -9.94 29.00
CA ILE A 289 -11.84 -8.58 28.63
C ILE A 289 -11.49 -7.68 29.81
N GLN A 290 -10.61 -6.70 29.58
CA GLN A 290 -10.25 -5.75 30.61
C GLN A 290 -11.38 -4.70 30.69
N SER A 291 -12.15 -4.73 31.77
CA SER A 291 -13.08 -3.65 32.07
C SER A 291 -12.29 -2.39 32.43
N ASN A 292 -12.47 -1.30 31.69
CA ASN A 292 -11.89 0.00 32.03
C ASN A 292 -12.50 0.51 33.36
N SER A 293 -11.86 0.18 34.47
CA SER A 293 -12.19 0.69 35.80
C SER A 293 -11.59 2.08 35.99
N GLU A 294 -12.39 3.10 35.66
CA GLU A 294 -12.23 4.54 35.91
C GLU A 294 -10.94 5.26 35.43
N PRO A 295 -11.06 6.50 34.91
CA PRO A 295 -9.89 7.30 34.59
C PRO A 295 -9.22 7.78 35.88
N LYS A 296 -8.07 7.20 36.23
CA LYS A 296 -7.20 7.77 37.26
C LYS A 296 -6.72 9.14 36.79
N MET A 297 -7.20 10.16 37.47
CA MET A 297 -6.89 11.56 37.22
C MET A 297 -5.50 11.90 37.75
N GLU A 298 -4.46 11.71 36.93
CA GLU A 298 -3.12 12.24 37.22
C GLU A 298 -2.64 13.17 36.10
N THR A 299 -2.69 14.46 36.43
CA THR A 299 -2.21 15.58 35.63
C THR A 299 -0.70 15.49 35.46
N ASN A 300 -0.21 15.38 34.22
CA ASN A 300 1.02 16.05 33.78
C ASN A 300 1.11 16.11 32.25
N LEU A 301 1.02 17.32 31.71
CA LEU A 301 1.09 17.60 30.28
C LEU A 301 2.54 17.65 29.79
N LEU A 302 2.93 16.70 28.94
CA LEU A 302 4.01 16.89 27.97
C LEU A 302 3.51 16.50 26.59
N ILE A 303 3.18 17.51 25.79
CA ILE A 303 2.70 17.35 24.42
C ILE A 303 3.83 16.76 23.57
N THR A 304 3.71 15.47 23.25
CA THR A 304 4.47 14.82 22.18
C THR A 304 3.48 14.26 21.17
N ASN A 305 3.75 14.48 19.87
CA ASN A 305 2.79 14.18 18.81
C ASN A 305 2.59 12.66 18.62
N GLY A 306 1.55 12.10 19.24
CA GLY A 306 1.10 10.73 19.09
C GLY A 306 -0.34 10.59 19.59
N ALA A 307 -1.18 9.87 18.86
CA ALA A 307 -2.62 9.83 19.13
C ALA A 307 -2.95 9.27 20.52
N ASP A 308 -3.69 10.05 21.32
CA ASP A 308 -4.11 9.69 22.68
C ASP A 308 -4.92 8.40 22.69
N ASN A 309 -4.34 7.35 23.28
CA ASN A 309 -4.90 6.00 23.33
C ASN A 309 -5.66 5.75 24.66
N SER A 310 -6.18 6.80 25.31
CA SER A 310 -6.73 6.76 26.68
C SER A 310 -8.16 6.22 26.79
N GLY A 311 -8.90 6.12 25.68
CA GLY A 311 -10.29 5.64 25.66
C GLY A 311 -10.55 4.28 25.01
N ASN A 312 -9.52 3.63 24.45
CA ASN A 312 -9.68 2.39 23.69
C ASN A 312 -9.74 1.17 24.61
N ALA A 313 -10.66 0.24 24.33
CA ALA A 313 -10.85 -0.95 25.16
C ALA A 313 -9.74 -1.98 24.95
N LYS A 314 -9.36 -2.69 26.03
CA LYS A 314 -8.33 -3.74 26.01
C LYS A 314 -8.92 -5.14 26.19
N VAL A 315 -8.36 -6.12 25.48
CA VAL A 315 -8.69 -7.55 25.61
C VAL A 315 -7.42 -8.38 25.64
N GLU A 316 -7.41 -9.47 26.41
CA GLU A 316 -6.33 -10.46 26.38
C GLU A 316 -6.64 -11.47 25.26
N LEU A 317 -5.66 -11.74 24.39
CA LEU A 317 -5.76 -12.68 23.28
C LEU A 317 -4.75 -13.81 23.44
N THR A 318 -5.16 -15.05 23.17
CA THR A 318 -4.29 -16.24 23.24
C THR A 318 -4.21 -17.02 21.92
N ASP A 319 -3.03 -17.56 21.61
CA ASP A 319 -2.83 -18.56 20.55
C ASP A 319 -2.95 -20.02 21.07
N GLY A 320 -3.34 -20.19 22.33
CA GLY A 320 -3.42 -21.47 23.05
C GLY A 320 -2.11 -21.92 23.71
N TRP A 321 -1.01 -21.18 23.51
CA TRP A 321 0.30 -21.40 24.13
C TRP A 321 0.64 -20.28 25.10
N TYR A 322 0.43 -19.04 24.68
CA TYR A 322 0.64 -17.84 25.48
C TYR A 322 -0.53 -16.88 25.28
N SER A 323 -0.55 -15.79 26.03
CA SER A 323 -1.43 -14.65 25.78
C SER A 323 -0.64 -13.36 25.59
N MET A 324 -1.30 -12.35 25.02
CA MET A 324 -0.84 -10.97 24.98
C MET A 324 -2.05 -10.03 25.01
N ASP A 325 -1.85 -8.82 25.52
CA ASP A 325 -2.87 -7.79 25.48
C ASP A 325 -3.05 -7.23 24.06
N ALA A 326 -4.26 -6.77 23.76
CA ALA A 326 -4.63 -6.14 22.52
C ALA A 326 -5.50 -4.90 22.77
N VAL A 327 -5.13 -3.80 22.11
CA VAL A 327 -5.91 -2.56 22.08
C VAL A 327 -6.84 -2.60 20.88
N LEU A 328 -8.14 -2.40 21.13
CA LEU A 328 -9.17 -2.36 20.10
C LEU A 328 -9.33 -0.92 19.57
N ASP A 329 -9.46 -0.75 18.25
CA ASP A 329 -9.91 0.54 17.70
C ASP A 329 -11.30 0.96 18.23
N VAL A 330 -11.69 2.21 17.95
CA VAL A 330 -12.97 2.78 18.40
C VAL A 330 -14.17 1.96 17.93
N LEU A 331 -14.10 1.33 16.75
CA LEU A 331 -15.22 0.60 16.15
C LEU A 331 -15.33 -0.84 16.69
N LEU A 332 -14.21 -1.49 16.98
CA LEU A 332 -14.13 -2.76 17.72
C LEU A 332 -14.51 -2.57 19.19
N SER A 333 -14.09 -1.48 19.83
CA SER A 333 -14.53 -1.11 21.18
C SER A 333 -16.07 -0.96 21.24
N LYS A 334 -16.70 -0.36 20.22
CA LYS A 334 -18.16 -0.36 20.06
C LYS A 334 -18.75 -1.75 19.83
N GLN A 335 -18.07 -2.68 19.14
CA GLN A 335 -18.54 -4.06 19.00
C GLN A 335 -18.41 -4.85 20.33
N LEU A 336 -17.40 -4.57 21.14
CA LEU A 336 -17.23 -5.13 22.48
C LEU A 336 -18.35 -4.66 23.41
N ALA A 337 -18.60 -3.35 23.47
CA ALA A 337 -19.71 -2.78 24.25
C ALA A 337 -21.09 -3.32 23.82
N ALA A 338 -21.26 -3.61 22.53
CA ALA A 338 -22.47 -4.25 21.99
C ALA A 338 -22.50 -5.79 22.19
N GLY A 339 -21.63 -6.37 23.01
CA GLY A 339 -21.60 -7.81 23.33
C GLY A 339 -21.21 -8.74 22.16
N LYS A 340 -20.74 -8.20 21.03
CA LYS A 340 -20.42 -9.00 19.83
C LYS A 340 -19.04 -9.65 19.88
N LEU A 341 -18.16 -9.15 20.75
CA LEU A 341 -16.88 -9.73 21.14
C LEU A 341 -17.02 -10.27 22.56
N PHE A 342 -16.59 -11.51 22.81
CA PHE A 342 -16.78 -12.18 24.11
C PHE A 342 -15.68 -13.22 24.37
N VAL A 343 -15.41 -13.53 25.63
CA VAL A 343 -14.40 -14.52 26.05
C VAL A 343 -14.72 -15.91 25.46
N GLY A 344 -13.71 -16.56 24.90
CA GLY A 344 -13.83 -17.82 24.15
C GLY A 344 -14.10 -17.64 22.65
N GLN A 345 -14.36 -16.42 22.17
CA GLN A 345 -14.53 -16.15 20.74
C GLN A 345 -13.18 -16.17 20.01
N LYS A 346 -13.12 -16.88 18.88
CA LYS A 346 -11.96 -16.85 17.98
C LYS A 346 -12.08 -15.70 16.98
N LEU A 347 -11.01 -14.91 16.88
CA LEU A 347 -10.85 -13.82 15.92
C LEU A 347 -9.76 -14.17 14.92
N ARG A 348 -10.03 -13.99 13.63
CA ARG A 348 -9.03 -13.99 12.57
C ARG A 348 -8.58 -12.55 12.38
N ILE A 349 -7.31 -12.30 12.60
CA ILE A 349 -6.68 -10.98 12.64
C ILE A 349 -5.68 -10.91 11.50
N TRP A 350 -5.62 -9.75 10.83
CA TRP A 350 -4.69 -9.50 9.74
C TRP A 350 -4.34 -8.00 9.69
N GLY A 351 -3.07 -7.65 9.51
CA GLY A 351 -2.63 -6.25 9.47
C GLY A 351 -2.61 -5.59 10.85
N ALA A 352 -2.49 -6.36 11.92
CA ALA A 352 -2.34 -5.84 13.27
C ALA A 352 -0.96 -5.19 13.47
N GLY A 353 -0.94 -4.07 14.18
CA GLY A 353 0.30 -3.45 14.65
C GLY A 353 0.77 -4.04 15.97
N LEU A 354 1.96 -3.64 16.42
CA LEU A 354 2.48 -3.94 17.76
C LEU A 354 2.96 -2.64 18.40
N CYS A 355 2.55 -2.41 19.64
CA CYS A 355 2.89 -1.23 20.44
C CYS A 355 3.67 -1.67 21.69
N GLY A 356 4.49 -0.77 22.25
CA GLY A 356 5.27 -1.02 23.48
C GLY A 356 6.43 -2.01 23.35
N TRP A 357 6.66 -2.61 22.17
CA TRP A 357 7.73 -3.57 21.93
C TRP A 357 9.06 -2.87 21.62
N VAL A 358 10.05 -3.05 22.49
CA VAL A 358 11.39 -2.43 22.39
C VAL A 358 12.43 -3.39 21.78
N GLY A 359 12.19 -4.70 21.86
CA GLY A 359 13.06 -5.74 21.28
C GLY A 359 12.60 -7.15 21.63
N PRO A 360 13.29 -8.19 21.13
CA PRO A 360 12.97 -9.59 21.38
C PRO A 360 12.83 -9.92 22.87
N VAL A 361 11.71 -10.52 23.25
CA VAL A 361 11.40 -10.89 24.65
C VAL A 361 10.60 -12.19 24.73
N SER A 362 10.84 -12.99 25.76
CA SER A 362 10.05 -14.20 26.05
C SER A 362 8.62 -13.81 26.44
N PRO A 363 7.56 -14.54 26.00
CA PRO A 363 6.18 -14.22 26.37
C PRO A 363 5.87 -14.19 27.87
N LEU A 364 6.66 -14.89 28.70
CA LEU A 364 6.51 -14.90 30.15
C LEU A 364 7.19 -13.69 30.83
N GLU A 365 8.17 -13.09 30.16
CA GLU A 365 8.93 -11.91 30.61
C GLU A 365 8.38 -10.61 30.00
N ALA A 366 7.36 -10.71 29.13
CA ALA A 366 6.81 -9.61 28.37
C ALA A 366 6.07 -8.61 29.27
N SER A 367 6.45 -7.33 29.20
CA SER A 367 5.76 -6.24 29.89
C SER A 367 4.32 -6.08 29.40
N SER A 368 3.40 -5.77 30.31
CA SER A 368 2.00 -5.40 30.00
C SER A 368 1.85 -4.09 29.20
N ALA A 369 2.95 -3.35 29.01
CA ALA A 369 3.01 -2.25 28.04
C ALA A 369 2.99 -2.73 26.57
N ILE A 370 3.37 -3.98 26.31
CA ILE A 370 3.36 -4.55 24.96
C ILE A 370 1.92 -4.91 24.60
N SER A 371 1.41 -4.43 23.47
CA SER A 371 0.04 -4.72 23.04
C SER A 371 -0.11 -4.81 21.53
N LEU A 372 -0.94 -5.75 21.08
CA LEU A 372 -1.36 -5.89 19.69
C LEU A 372 -2.37 -4.78 19.33
N LEU A 373 -2.17 -4.07 18.22
CA LEU A 373 -3.10 -3.03 17.76
C LEU A 373 -4.09 -3.65 16.76
N LEU A 374 -5.35 -3.80 17.18
CA LEU A 374 -6.42 -4.34 16.35
C LEU A 374 -7.28 -3.24 15.71
N ASN A 375 -7.58 -3.44 14.44
CA ASN A 375 -8.47 -2.58 13.66
C ASN A 375 -9.64 -3.39 13.07
N ILE A 376 -10.81 -2.78 12.89
CA ILE A 376 -12.02 -3.49 12.47
C ILE A 376 -11.95 -3.97 11.02
N ASN A 377 -11.21 -3.27 10.14
CA ASN A 377 -11.04 -3.67 8.74
C ASN A 377 -10.14 -4.90 8.57
N GLY A 378 -9.31 -5.22 9.57
CA GLY A 378 -8.44 -6.40 9.61
C GLY A 378 -8.89 -7.49 10.59
N THR A 379 -9.99 -7.29 11.31
CA THR A 379 -10.46 -8.23 12.35
C THR A 379 -11.79 -8.88 11.95
N PHE A 380 -11.78 -10.20 11.83
CA PHE A 380 -12.91 -11.01 11.39
C PHE A 380 -13.27 -12.06 12.45
N ARG A 381 -14.53 -12.50 12.50
CA ARG A 381 -14.89 -13.71 13.24
C ARG A 381 -14.26 -14.93 12.56
N ALA A 382 -13.54 -15.75 13.33
CA ALA A 382 -13.04 -17.03 12.87
C ALA A 382 -14.11 -18.12 13.04
N HIS A 383 -13.98 -19.22 12.30
CA HIS A 383 -14.86 -20.37 12.50
C HIS A 383 -14.46 -21.11 13.78
N TRP A 384 -15.43 -21.70 14.52
CA TRP A 384 -15.17 -22.34 15.83
C TRP A 384 -14.07 -23.40 15.78
N ALA A 385 -13.97 -24.13 14.65
CA ALA A 385 -12.99 -25.18 14.45
C ALA A 385 -11.63 -24.67 13.91
N ASP A 386 -11.48 -23.37 13.58
CA ASP A 386 -10.21 -22.83 13.07
C ASP A 386 -9.09 -23.04 14.10
N ARG A 387 -7.90 -23.42 13.62
CA ARG A 387 -6.71 -23.58 14.47
C ARG A 387 -6.18 -22.22 14.87
N LEU A 388 -5.80 -22.09 16.15
CA LEU A 388 -5.12 -20.89 16.66
C LEU A 388 -3.69 -20.79 16.11
N GLY A 389 -3.16 -19.57 16.05
CA GLY A 389 -1.86 -19.23 15.49
C GLY A 389 -1.92 -18.80 14.02
N PHE A 390 -0.77 -18.82 13.34
CA PHE A 390 -0.68 -18.36 11.94
C PHE A 390 -1.54 -19.18 10.98
N CYS A 391 -2.24 -18.48 10.09
CA CYS A 391 -3.02 -19.11 9.03
C CYS A 391 -2.12 -19.61 7.90
N LYS A 392 -2.49 -20.74 7.28
CA LYS A 392 -1.89 -21.21 6.03
C LYS A 392 -2.77 -20.77 4.85
N GLY A 393 -2.19 -20.07 3.89
CA GLY A 393 -2.87 -19.60 2.67
C GLY A 393 -3.31 -18.14 2.73
N VAL A 394 -3.82 -17.65 1.59
CA VAL A 394 -4.27 -16.27 1.42
C VAL A 394 -5.69 -16.13 1.97
N GLY A 395 -5.91 -15.23 2.92
CA GLY A 395 -7.22 -15.04 3.55
C GLY A 395 -8.25 -14.42 2.62
N THR A 396 -9.54 -14.72 2.81
CA THR A 396 -10.62 -14.10 2.03
C THR A 396 -10.54 -12.57 2.09
N PRO A 397 -10.71 -11.85 0.97
CA PRO A 397 -10.68 -10.39 0.95
C PRO A 397 -11.83 -9.76 1.73
N LEU A 398 -11.56 -8.61 2.35
CA LEU A 398 -12.62 -7.78 2.89
C LEU A 398 -13.47 -7.29 1.71
N ALA A 399 -14.76 -7.63 1.72
CA ALA A 399 -15.69 -7.14 0.71
C ALA A 399 -15.72 -5.61 0.76
N PHE A 400 -15.56 -4.95 -0.39
CA PHE A 400 -15.39 -3.49 -0.47
C PHE A 400 -16.47 -2.70 0.29
N ARG A 401 -17.75 -3.11 0.15
CA ARG A 401 -18.90 -2.55 0.89
C ARG A 401 -18.82 -2.63 2.42
N CYS A 402 -17.97 -3.50 2.97
CA CYS A 402 -17.82 -3.70 4.41
C CYS A 402 -16.76 -2.79 5.06
N ILE A 403 -15.90 -2.14 4.26
CA ILE A 403 -14.85 -1.23 4.74
C ILE A 403 -15.46 -0.09 5.57
N LYS A 404 -14.81 0.23 6.70
CA LYS A 404 -15.21 1.30 7.63
C LYS A 404 -14.18 2.42 7.63
N SER A 405 -14.65 3.66 7.59
CA SER A 405 -13.81 4.86 7.42
C SER A 405 -12.79 5.06 8.53
N ASP A 406 -13.20 4.92 9.79
CA ASP A 406 -12.30 5.03 10.95
C ASP A 406 -11.74 3.66 11.38
N GLY A 407 -11.79 2.67 10.49
CA GLY A 407 -11.56 1.26 10.81
C GLY A 407 -10.13 0.75 10.61
N GLY A 408 -9.16 1.65 10.51
CA GLY A 408 -7.76 1.34 10.20
C GLY A 408 -7.51 0.82 8.78
N PRO A 409 -6.27 0.42 8.47
CA PRO A 409 -5.89 -0.06 7.14
C PRO A 409 -6.59 -1.37 6.77
N VAL A 410 -7.07 -1.43 5.53
CA VAL A 410 -7.63 -2.63 4.89
C VAL A 410 -6.49 -3.56 4.47
N PRO A 411 -6.39 -4.80 5.01
CA PRO A 411 -5.29 -5.70 4.66
C PRO A 411 -5.27 -6.03 3.17
N TRP A 412 -6.41 -6.47 2.62
CA TRP A 412 -6.66 -6.49 1.18
C TRP A 412 -8.17 -6.53 0.84
N THR A 413 -8.51 -6.06 -0.37
CA THR A 413 -9.86 -6.06 -0.94
C THR A 413 -9.82 -6.33 -2.45
N LEU A 414 -10.98 -6.61 -3.05
CA LEU A 414 -11.15 -6.73 -4.50
C LEU A 414 -11.91 -5.52 -5.05
N VAL A 415 -11.39 -4.92 -6.11
CA VAL A 415 -12.02 -3.78 -6.79
C VAL A 415 -11.96 -3.96 -8.31
N GLY A 416 -13.00 -3.48 -9.00
CA GLY A 416 -12.98 -3.22 -10.43
C GLY A 416 -12.64 -1.75 -10.68
N VAL A 417 -11.71 -1.46 -11.58
CA VAL A 417 -11.38 -0.07 -11.96
C VAL A 417 -12.38 0.41 -13.00
N THR A 418 -13.11 1.48 -12.70
CA THR A 418 -14.11 2.06 -13.62
C THR A 418 -13.57 3.28 -14.36
N ARG A 419 -12.83 4.16 -13.70
CA ARG A 419 -12.16 5.32 -14.32
C ARG A 419 -10.79 5.57 -13.70
N ILE A 420 -9.82 5.96 -14.52
CA ILE A 420 -8.52 6.48 -14.08
C ILE A 420 -8.48 7.97 -14.47
N TYR A 421 -8.21 8.84 -13.50
CA TYR A 421 -8.11 10.28 -13.72
C TYR A 421 -6.65 10.70 -13.98
N PRO A 422 -6.41 11.89 -14.57
CA PRO A 422 -5.05 12.41 -14.79
C PRO A 422 -4.22 12.54 -13.51
N VAL A 423 -2.90 12.66 -13.68
CA VAL A 423 -1.99 13.04 -12.59
C VAL A 423 -2.28 14.48 -12.17
N LEU A 424 -2.43 14.69 -10.87
CA LEU A 424 -2.59 15.99 -10.24
C LEU A 424 -1.49 16.20 -9.21
N TYR A 425 -1.15 17.46 -8.94
CA TYR A 425 -0.08 17.85 -8.03
C TYR A 425 -0.69 18.69 -6.91
N ARG A 426 -0.50 18.26 -5.65
CA ARG A 426 -0.94 19.01 -4.48
C ARG A 426 0.25 19.73 -3.87
N GLU A 427 0.22 21.06 -3.85
CA GLU A 427 1.16 21.88 -3.09
C GLU A 427 0.56 22.21 -1.72
N ARG A 428 1.32 22.04 -0.64
CA ARG A 428 1.01 22.61 0.67
C ARG A 428 1.66 23.98 0.79
N LEU A 429 0.86 24.98 1.16
CA LEU A 429 1.31 26.35 1.32
C LEU A 429 1.78 26.60 2.76
N SER A 430 2.63 27.63 2.93
CA SER A 430 3.13 28.08 4.24
C SER A 430 2.01 28.54 5.20
N ASN A 431 0.86 28.96 4.68
CA ASN A 431 -0.32 29.33 5.47
C ASN A 431 -1.18 28.12 5.92
N GLY A 432 -0.72 26.89 5.69
CA GLY A 432 -1.45 25.65 6.02
C GLY A 432 -2.52 25.24 4.99
N GLY A 433 -2.83 26.10 4.02
CA GLY A 433 -3.68 25.76 2.88
C GLY A 433 -3.02 24.78 1.91
N SER A 434 -3.77 24.32 0.91
CA SER A 434 -3.18 23.54 -0.19
C SER A 434 -3.86 23.81 -1.53
N ILE A 435 -3.07 23.85 -2.60
CA ILE A 435 -3.53 24.03 -3.98
C ILE A 435 -3.40 22.70 -4.72
N VAL A 436 -4.37 22.37 -5.57
CA VAL A 436 -4.28 21.27 -6.54
C VAL A 436 -4.04 21.86 -7.93
N ARG A 437 -3.08 21.31 -8.67
CA ARG A 437 -2.71 21.71 -10.03
C ARG A 437 -2.75 20.51 -10.97
N SER A 438 -3.12 20.76 -12.23
CA SER A 438 -2.87 19.81 -13.32
C SER A 438 -1.38 19.78 -13.70
N GLU A 439 -0.95 18.72 -14.40
CA GLU A 439 0.43 18.61 -14.91
C GLU A 439 0.88 19.84 -15.72
N ARG A 440 -0.01 20.43 -16.55
CA ARG A 440 0.24 21.67 -17.29
C ARG A 440 0.49 22.87 -16.37
N MET A 441 -0.33 23.02 -15.33
CA MET A 441 -0.23 24.11 -14.36
C MET A 441 1.03 23.98 -13.51
N GLU A 442 1.35 22.78 -13.04
CA GLU A 442 2.56 22.52 -12.27
C GLU A 442 3.82 22.67 -13.13
N SER A 443 3.84 22.18 -14.37
CA SER A 443 4.97 22.40 -15.30
C SER A 443 5.25 23.88 -15.52
N ARG A 444 4.21 24.71 -15.68
CA ARG A 444 4.35 26.16 -15.80
C ARG A 444 4.88 26.79 -14.51
N MET A 445 4.37 26.36 -13.36
CA MET A 445 4.82 26.84 -12.03
C MET A 445 6.29 26.50 -11.78
N VAL A 446 6.73 25.27 -12.10
CA VAL A 446 8.13 24.83 -12.06
C VAL A 446 8.99 25.70 -12.97
N GLN A 447 8.57 25.95 -14.22
CA GLN A 447 9.31 26.80 -15.15
C GLN A 447 9.46 28.24 -14.62
N GLN A 448 8.38 28.85 -14.12
CA GLN A 448 8.41 30.21 -13.56
C GLN A 448 9.26 30.29 -12.28
N HIS A 449 9.15 29.29 -11.39
CA HIS A 449 9.95 29.20 -10.18
C HIS A 449 11.45 29.04 -10.51
N ASN A 450 11.80 28.16 -11.45
CA ASN A 450 13.19 27.96 -11.90
C ASN A 450 13.75 29.20 -12.61
N GLN A 451 12.96 29.90 -13.42
CA GLN A 451 13.36 31.16 -14.06
C GLN A 451 13.65 32.25 -13.02
N ARG A 452 12.77 32.44 -12.03
CA ARG A 452 12.99 33.36 -10.91
C ARG A 452 14.22 32.96 -10.08
N GLY A 453 14.39 31.66 -9.85
CA GLY A 453 15.55 31.10 -9.15
C GLY A 453 16.87 31.40 -9.87
N SER A 454 16.93 31.18 -11.19
CA SER A 454 18.12 31.51 -12.00
C SER A 454 18.48 32.99 -11.85
N VAL A 455 17.53 33.92 -12.03
CA VAL A 455 17.80 35.36 -11.93
C VAL A 455 18.39 35.75 -10.56
N VAL A 456 17.91 35.16 -9.47
CA VAL A 456 18.46 35.40 -8.12
C VAL A 456 19.85 34.77 -7.96
N VAL A 457 20.06 33.54 -8.44
CA VAL A 457 21.35 32.84 -8.39
C VAL A 457 22.40 33.56 -9.23
N ASP A 458 22.07 33.94 -10.45
CA ASP A 458 22.93 34.68 -11.38
C ASP A 458 23.32 36.05 -10.80
N HIS A 459 22.39 36.74 -10.14
CA HIS A 459 22.69 37.97 -9.41
C HIS A 459 23.68 37.73 -8.26
N VAL A 460 23.43 36.76 -7.37
CA VAL A 460 24.34 36.44 -6.25
C VAL A 460 25.73 36.00 -6.75
N ILE A 461 25.81 35.22 -7.82
CA ILE A 461 27.07 34.82 -8.44
C ILE A 461 27.82 36.05 -8.98
N SER A 462 27.12 36.97 -9.66
CA SER A 462 27.73 38.21 -10.18
C SER A 462 28.23 39.15 -9.08
N GLU A 463 27.48 39.27 -7.99
CA GLU A 463 27.87 40.03 -6.79
C GLU A 463 29.10 39.40 -6.12
N TYR A 464 29.11 38.08 -5.94
CA TYR A 464 30.25 37.37 -5.35
C TYR A 464 31.50 37.51 -6.24
N GLN A 465 31.38 37.30 -7.55
CA GLN A 465 32.46 37.51 -8.53
C GLN A 465 33.02 38.94 -8.50
N ARG A 466 32.15 39.96 -8.37
CA ARG A 466 32.58 41.37 -8.24
C ARG A 466 33.25 41.64 -6.89
N GLY A 467 32.80 40.99 -5.82
CA GLY A 467 33.36 41.08 -4.46
C GLY A 467 34.67 40.32 -4.23
N VAL A 468 35.06 39.39 -5.13
CA VAL A 468 36.36 38.68 -5.06
C VAL A 468 37.54 39.67 -5.08
N ASN A 469 37.38 40.84 -5.69
CA ASN A 469 38.43 41.86 -5.76
C ASN A 469 38.61 42.67 -4.46
N SER A 470 37.80 42.47 -3.40
CA SER A 470 37.77 43.42 -2.27
C SER A 470 37.45 42.82 -0.89
N SER A 471 37.78 41.55 -0.60
CA SER A 471 37.61 41.01 0.77
C SER A 471 38.73 40.05 1.22
N HIS A 472 39.51 40.50 2.21
CA HIS A 472 40.44 39.65 2.96
C HIS A 472 39.69 38.59 3.76
N ILE A 473 39.91 37.31 3.44
CA ILE A 473 39.45 36.19 4.29
C ILE A 473 40.46 36.00 5.43
N LEU A 474 40.28 36.78 6.50
CA LEU A 474 41.04 36.65 7.75
C LEU A 474 40.39 35.58 8.64
N SER A 475 40.83 34.32 8.54
CA SER A 475 40.44 33.30 9.53
C SER A 475 41.46 32.18 9.80
N ASP A 476 42.69 32.25 9.28
CA ASP A 476 43.72 31.21 9.49
C ASP A 476 45.15 31.72 9.15
N SER A 477 45.59 32.80 9.82
CA SER A 477 46.82 33.54 9.44
C SER A 477 48.13 32.84 9.81
N GLU A 478 48.10 31.68 10.46
CA GLU A 478 49.29 31.03 11.04
C GLU A 478 49.75 29.78 10.28
N SER A 479 48.90 29.21 9.42
CA SER A 479 49.24 28.05 8.59
C SER A 479 50.33 28.37 7.55
N GLU A 480 51.30 27.47 7.35
CA GLU A 480 52.32 27.61 6.30
C GLU A 480 51.71 27.84 4.91
N GLY A 481 50.61 27.15 4.58
CA GLY A 481 49.91 27.34 3.31
C GLY A 481 49.28 28.74 3.14
N ALA A 482 48.92 29.40 4.25
CA ALA A 482 48.41 30.77 4.24
C ALA A 482 49.53 31.81 4.03
N LYS A 483 50.69 31.58 4.66
CA LYS A 483 51.91 32.38 4.45
C LYS A 483 52.36 32.29 2.99
N ILE A 484 52.40 31.08 2.43
CA ILE A 484 52.76 30.84 1.02
C ILE A 484 51.78 31.55 0.08
N LEU A 485 50.46 31.46 0.30
CA LEU A 485 49.48 32.18 -0.53
C LEU A 485 49.74 33.69 -0.54
N LYS A 486 49.96 34.29 0.64
CA LYS A 486 50.22 35.73 0.78
C LYS A 486 51.50 36.18 0.06
N ILE A 487 52.56 35.36 0.09
CA ILE A 487 53.80 35.63 -0.66
C ILE A 487 53.49 35.58 -2.17
N LEU A 488 52.81 34.54 -2.65
CA LEU A 488 52.47 34.36 -4.07
C LEU A 488 51.52 35.44 -4.61
N GLU A 489 50.61 35.98 -3.80
CA GLU A 489 49.74 37.12 -4.16
C GLU A 489 50.52 38.44 -4.32
N THR A 490 51.73 38.55 -3.77
CA THR A 490 52.59 39.76 -3.84
C THR A 490 53.83 39.61 -4.70
N ALA A 491 54.13 38.40 -5.18
CA ALA A 491 55.30 38.11 -5.99
C ALA A 491 55.13 38.60 -7.45
N ALA A 492 56.19 39.16 -8.03
CA ALA A 492 56.22 39.54 -9.45
C ALA A 492 56.17 38.33 -10.39
N GLU A 493 56.81 37.22 -9.98
CA GLU A 493 56.89 35.96 -10.75
C GLU A 493 56.54 34.76 -9.85
N PRO A 494 55.25 34.54 -9.51
CA PRO A 494 54.84 33.48 -8.59
C PRO A 494 55.13 32.07 -9.11
N GLU A 495 55.21 31.89 -10.43
CA GLU A 495 55.49 30.58 -11.07
C GLU A 495 56.93 30.11 -10.80
N VAL A 496 57.90 31.03 -10.81
CA VAL A 496 59.31 30.74 -10.46
C VAL A 496 59.41 30.40 -8.97
N LEU A 497 58.76 31.21 -8.12
CA LEU A 497 58.73 31.01 -6.68
C LEU A 497 58.11 29.66 -6.28
N MET A 498 57.07 29.20 -7.00
CA MET A 498 56.50 27.85 -6.80
C MET A 498 57.42 26.72 -7.27
N ALA A 499 58.31 26.94 -8.23
CA ALA A 499 59.26 25.93 -8.71
C ALA A 499 60.42 25.68 -7.73
N GLU A 500 60.73 26.67 -6.87
CA GLU A 500 61.79 26.58 -5.84
C GLU A 500 61.29 26.03 -4.48
N MET A 501 59.97 25.88 -4.29
CA MET A 501 59.37 25.40 -3.04
C MET A 501 59.55 23.88 -2.84
N SER A 502 59.64 23.47 -1.57
CA SER A 502 59.67 22.05 -1.19
C SER A 502 58.32 21.36 -1.48
N PRO A 503 58.29 20.03 -1.67
CA PRO A 503 57.04 19.30 -1.87
C PRO A 503 56.10 19.38 -0.65
N GLU A 504 56.62 19.56 0.56
CA GLU A 504 55.84 19.81 1.79
C GLU A 504 55.21 21.22 1.79
N GLN A 505 55.92 22.22 1.28
CA GLN A 505 55.39 23.58 1.08
C GLN A 505 54.31 23.59 -0.01
N LEU A 506 54.54 22.92 -1.14
CA LEU A 506 53.55 22.81 -2.22
C LEU A 506 52.28 22.05 -1.79
N THR A 507 52.41 20.99 -1.00
CA THR A 507 51.25 20.24 -0.48
C THR A 507 50.49 20.99 0.60
N SER A 508 51.17 21.71 1.51
CA SER A 508 50.50 22.57 2.49
C SER A 508 49.80 23.77 1.84
N PHE A 509 50.41 24.40 0.83
CA PHE A 509 49.78 25.42 -0.01
C PHE A 509 48.55 24.88 -0.76
N ALA A 510 48.67 23.73 -1.44
CA ALA A 510 47.57 23.13 -2.18
C ALA A 510 46.39 22.74 -1.26
N THR A 511 46.70 22.27 -0.04
CA THR A 511 45.70 21.94 1.00
C THR A 511 45.00 23.19 1.50
N TYR A 512 45.75 24.25 1.82
CA TYR A 512 45.18 25.53 2.24
C TYR A 512 44.33 26.17 1.15
N LYS A 513 44.79 26.18 -0.10
CA LYS A 513 44.04 26.67 -1.26
C LYS A 513 42.74 25.88 -1.46
N SER A 514 42.77 24.56 -1.34
CA SER A 514 41.57 23.71 -1.40
C SER A 514 40.59 24.00 -0.26
N LYS A 515 41.09 24.24 0.97
CA LYS A 515 40.29 24.67 2.13
C LYS A 515 39.64 26.04 1.88
N LEU A 516 40.38 27.00 1.33
CA LEU A 516 39.90 28.34 1.00
C LEU A 516 38.81 28.30 -0.10
N GLU A 517 39.03 27.51 -1.16
CA GLU A 517 38.05 27.29 -2.22
C GLU A 517 36.77 26.62 -1.68
N ALA A 518 36.89 25.63 -0.78
CA ALA A 518 35.75 25.00 -0.13
C ALA A 518 34.98 25.96 0.79
N THR A 519 35.66 26.81 1.58
CA THR A 519 35.01 27.86 2.40
C THR A 519 34.26 28.86 1.52
N ARG A 520 34.88 29.35 0.43
CA ARG A 520 34.24 30.25 -0.54
C ARG A 520 32.99 29.61 -1.18
N GLN A 521 33.07 28.34 -1.56
CA GLN A 521 31.91 27.59 -2.08
C GLN A 521 30.79 27.49 -1.04
N LEU A 522 31.11 27.17 0.22
CA LEU A 522 30.13 27.06 1.31
C LEU A 522 29.47 28.42 1.64
N GLU A 523 30.25 29.51 1.65
CA GLU A 523 29.73 30.87 1.82
C GLU A 523 28.84 31.30 0.65
N MET A 524 29.25 31.02 -0.58
CA MET A 524 28.47 31.29 -1.79
C MET A 524 27.16 30.50 -1.77
N GLU A 525 27.18 29.20 -1.44
CA GLU A 525 25.97 28.40 -1.24
C GLU A 525 25.05 28.96 -0.15
N LYS A 526 25.61 29.41 0.97
CA LYS A 526 24.86 30.02 2.07
C LYS A 526 24.22 31.35 1.64
N SER A 527 24.94 32.15 0.85
CA SER A 527 24.43 33.38 0.26
C SER A 527 23.29 33.11 -0.73
N ILE A 528 23.46 32.13 -1.63
CA ILE A 528 22.41 31.69 -2.56
C ILE A 528 21.16 31.21 -1.81
N LYS A 529 21.33 30.32 -0.81
CA LYS A 529 20.21 29.82 0.02
C LYS A 529 19.49 30.95 0.75
N LYS A 530 20.22 31.94 1.27
CA LYS A 530 19.65 33.14 1.90
C LYS A 530 18.85 34.00 0.90
N ALA A 531 19.44 34.34 -0.24
CA ALA A 531 18.80 35.18 -1.25
C ALA A 531 17.56 34.53 -1.85
N LEU A 532 17.58 33.21 -2.07
CA LEU A 532 16.40 32.46 -2.51
C LEU A 532 15.29 32.47 -1.45
N ALA A 533 15.63 32.33 -0.17
CA ALA A 533 14.65 32.42 0.92
C ALA A 533 14.04 33.83 1.04
N GLU A 534 14.86 34.89 0.93
CA GLU A 534 14.42 36.30 0.92
C GLU A 534 13.54 36.63 -0.30
N ALA A 535 13.79 36.00 -1.46
CA ALA A 535 12.95 36.10 -2.66
C ALA A 535 11.67 35.24 -2.61
N GLY A 536 11.43 34.51 -1.52
CA GLY A 536 10.28 33.60 -1.36
C GLY A 536 10.37 32.32 -2.23
N LEU A 537 11.57 31.96 -2.69
CA LEU A 537 11.85 30.82 -3.57
C LEU A 537 12.39 29.61 -2.80
N ASN A 538 11.76 29.32 -1.66
CA ASN A 538 12.05 28.11 -0.88
C ASN A 538 11.57 26.84 -1.61
N GLU A 539 12.09 25.68 -1.19
CA GLU A 539 11.64 24.37 -1.69
C GLU A 539 10.14 24.17 -1.43
N ARG A 540 9.41 23.70 -2.45
CA ARG A 540 7.94 23.61 -2.45
C ARG A 540 7.50 22.20 -2.05
N ASP A 541 6.59 22.10 -1.07
CA ASP A 541 5.97 20.83 -0.65
C ASP A 541 4.90 20.39 -1.67
N VAL A 542 5.34 19.84 -2.80
CA VAL A 542 4.48 19.38 -3.91
C VAL A 542 4.46 17.85 -3.98
N VAL A 543 3.26 17.27 -3.86
CA VAL A 543 3.04 15.82 -3.87
C VAL A 543 2.14 15.43 -5.06
N PRO A 544 2.62 14.66 -6.04
CA PRO A 544 1.78 14.10 -7.11
C PRO A 544 0.82 13.03 -6.59
N PHE A 545 -0.37 12.96 -7.17
CA PHE A 545 -1.36 11.93 -6.90
C PHE A 545 -2.21 11.60 -8.15
N ILE A 546 -2.82 10.41 -8.13
CA ILE A 546 -3.84 9.99 -9.09
C ILE A 546 -5.11 9.60 -8.32
N ARG A 547 -6.28 9.95 -8.86
CA ARG A 547 -7.56 9.41 -8.41
C ARG A 547 -7.98 8.27 -9.32
N VAL A 548 -8.44 7.16 -8.74
CA VAL A 548 -8.98 6.00 -9.45
C VAL A 548 -10.39 5.75 -8.94
N ARG A 549 -11.40 5.87 -9.82
CA ARG A 549 -12.77 5.45 -9.51
C ARG A 549 -12.84 3.93 -9.60
N VAL A 550 -13.40 3.32 -8.57
CA VAL A 550 -13.49 1.87 -8.41
C VAL A 550 -14.88 1.46 -7.96
N VAL A 551 -15.16 0.17 -8.11
CA VAL A 551 -16.41 -0.44 -7.67
C VAL A 551 -16.12 -1.79 -6.98
N GLY A 552 -16.84 -2.07 -5.90
CA GLY A 552 -16.74 -3.36 -5.22
C GLY A 552 -17.30 -4.50 -6.07
N LEU A 553 -16.49 -5.54 -6.33
CA LEU A 553 -16.92 -6.66 -7.17
C LEU A 553 -18.04 -7.48 -6.52
N THR A 554 -19.09 -7.79 -7.30
CA THR A 554 -20.17 -8.70 -6.90
C THR A 554 -20.03 -10.02 -7.65
N THR A 555 -19.98 -11.14 -6.93
CA THR A 555 -19.92 -12.48 -7.50
C THR A 555 -21.28 -12.88 -8.07
N ARG A 556 -21.34 -13.52 -9.24
CA ARG A 556 -22.61 -13.96 -9.89
C ARG A 556 -23.47 -14.91 -9.05
N LYS A 557 -22.90 -15.52 -8.00
CA LYS A 557 -23.56 -16.39 -7.03
C LYS A 557 -24.23 -15.63 -5.88
N TYR A 558 -24.14 -14.30 -5.85
CA TYR A 558 -24.67 -13.47 -4.77
C TYR A 558 -26.07 -12.96 -5.12
N HIS A 559 -27.10 -13.53 -4.49
CA HIS A 559 -28.51 -13.16 -4.73
C HIS A 559 -28.98 -11.91 -3.94
N GLY A 560 -28.07 -11.15 -3.33
CA GLY A 560 -28.43 -9.97 -2.55
C GLY A 560 -28.75 -8.77 -3.44
N LYS A 561 -29.95 -8.23 -3.32
CA LYS A 561 -30.37 -7.00 -4.02
C LYS A 561 -29.62 -5.80 -3.45
N GLY A 562 -28.72 -5.21 -4.24
CA GLY A 562 -28.05 -3.95 -3.91
C GLY A 562 -27.07 -3.55 -5.02
N ARG A 563 -26.99 -2.24 -5.32
CA ARG A 563 -25.94 -1.74 -6.22
C ARG A 563 -24.56 -1.97 -5.58
N PRO A 564 -23.53 -2.33 -6.36
CA PRO A 564 -22.18 -2.46 -5.82
C PRO A 564 -21.70 -1.08 -5.33
N LYS A 565 -21.07 -1.03 -4.14
CA LYS A 565 -20.61 0.25 -3.57
C LYS A 565 -19.45 0.79 -4.42
N GLU A 566 -19.54 2.05 -4.83
CA GLU A 566 -18.48 2.76 -5.53
C GLU A 566 -17.41 3.29 -4.56
N GLY A 567 -16.30 3.77 -5.10
CA GLY A 567 -15.31 4.50 -4.32
C GLY A 567 -14.27 5.20 -5.17
N ILE A 568 -13.51 6.07 -4.53
CA ILE A 568 -12.39 6.80 -5.13
C ILE A 568 -11.15 6.48 -4.30
N ILE A 569 -10.17 5.83 -4.93
CA ILE A 569 -8.86 5.58 -4.35
C ILE A 569 -7.90 6.67 -4.82
N THR A 570 -7.36 7.44 -3.88
CA THR A 570 -6.33 8.45 -4.14
C THR A 570 -4.95 7.85 -3.88
N ILE A 571 -4.18 7.64 -4.94
CA ILE A 571 -2.81 7.10 -4.89
C ILE A 571 -1.83 8.28 -4.80
N TRP A 572 -1.27 8.52 -3.61
CA TRP A 572 -0.23 9.52 -3.38
C TRP A 572 1.15 8.98 -3.79
N ASN A 573 1.97 9.81 -4.43
CA ASN A 573 3.26 9.42 -5.01
C ASN A 573 3.16 8.13 -5.84
N PRO A 574 2.31 8.09 -6.89
CA PRO A 574 2.12 6.92 -7.73
C PRO A 574 3.43 6.56 -8.46
N THR A 575 3.79 5.28 -8.40
CA THR A 575 4.96 4.74 -9.11
C THR A 575 4.72 4.74 -10.62
N GLU A 576 5.79 4.81 -11.41
CA GLU A 576 5.68 4.68 -12.88
C GLU A 576 4.95 3.41 -13.31
N LYS A 577 5.12 2.32 -12.55
CA LYS A 577 4.39 1.06 -12.72
C LYS A 577 2.87 1.26 -12.56
N GLN A 578 2.42 1.95 -11.51
CA GLN A 578 1.00 2.27 -11.32
C GLN A 578 0.47 3.24 -12.39
N LYS A 579 1.28 4.18 -12.88
CA LYS A 579 0.89 5.09 -13.97
C LYS A 579 0.66 4.38 -15.31
N SER A 580 1.40 3.30 -15.57
CA SER A 580 1.44 2.60 -16.87
C SER A 580 0.66 1.27 -16.92
N GLU A 581 0.56 0.54 -15.80
CA GLU A 581 -0.08 -0.79 -15.74
C GLU A 581 -1.50 -0.78 -15.12
N LEU A 582 -1.98 0.35 -14.60
CA LEU A 582 -3.38 0.47 -14.20
C LEU A 582 -4.26 0.70 -15.44
N VAL A 583 -5.27 -0.15 -15.62
CA VAL A 583 -6.12 -0.17 -16.81
C VAL A 583 -7.60 -0.07 -16.42
N GLU A 584 -8.35 0.78 -17.12
CA GLU A 584 -9.81 0.87 -16.97
C GLU A 584 -10.48 -0.44 -17.42
N GLY A 585 -11.41 -0.96 -16.61
CA GLY A 585 -12.09 -2.23 -16.86
C GLY A 585 -11.38 -3.48 -16.33
N GLN A 586 -10.14 -3.35 -15.85
CA GLN A 586 -9.44 -4.44 -15.18
C GLN A 586 -9.81 -4.51 -13.69
N ALA A 587 -9.89 -5.73 -13.16
CA ALA A 587 -10.09 -5.98 -11.74
C ALA A 587 -8.76 -6.26 -11.02
N TYR A 588 -8.62 -5.77 -9.79
CA TYR A 588 -7.41 -5.88 -8.99
C TYR A 588 -7.71 -6.34 -7.56
N VAL A 589 -6.79 -7.16 -7.06
CA VAL A 589 -6.50 -7.30 -5.64
C VAL A 589 -5.72 -6.07 -5.19
N VAL A 590 -6.19 -5.37 -4.16
CA VAL A 590 -5.51 -4.18 -3.63
C VAL A 590 -5.30 -4.31 -2.12
N ALA A 591 -4.06 -4.13 -1.67
CA ALA A 591 -3.64 -4.34 -0.29
C ALA A 591 -3.05 -3.08 0.35
N GLY A 592 -3.37 -2.83 1.62
CA GLY A 592 -2.90 -1.64 2.37
C GLY A 592 -3.58 -0.34 1.94
N LEU A 593 -4.90 -0.36 1.76
CA LEU A 593 -5.71 0.85 1.58
C LEU A 593 -6.08 1.46 2.93
N ILE A 594 -6.00 2.78 3.07
CA ILE A 594 -6.42 3.50 4.27
C ILE A 594 -7.71 4.25 3.93
N PRO A 595 -8.88 3.89 4.47
CA PRO A 595 -10.09 4.65 4.23
C PRO A 595 -10.04 6.00 4.98
N ILE A 596 -10.67 7.04 4.42
CA ILE A 596 -10.71 8.40 4.98
C ILE A 596 -12.09 8.71 5.54
N TYR A 597 -13.10 8.60 4.67
CA TYR A 597 -14.51 8.88 4.95
C TYR A 597 -15.37 8.09 3.98
N SER A 598 -16.67 8.09 4.21
CA SER A 598 -17.65 7.49 3.30
C SER A 598 -18.89 8.37 3.29
N ASP A 599 -19.44 8.58 2.11
CA ASP A 599 -20.80 9.09 1.96
C ASP A 599 -21.76 7.91 1.73
N SER A 600 -23.01 8.21 1.36
CA SER A 600 -24.04 7.21 1.10
C SER A 600 -23.73 6.31 -0.09
N GLU A 601 -23.07 6.83 -1.14
CA GLU A 601 -22.86 6.16 -2.43
C GLU A 601 -21.44 5.56 -2.56
N ALA A 602 -20.43 6.24 -2.01
CA ALA A 602 -19.02 6.04 -2.29
C ALA A 602 -18.13 5.90 -1.04
N LEU A 603 -17.01 5.18 -1.21
CA LEU A 603 -15.92 5.11 -0.23
C LEU A 603 -14.72 5.94 -0.72
N TYR A 604 -14.17 6.79 0.15
CA TYR A 604 -12.95 7.53 -0.15
C TYR A 604 -11.76 6.88 0.57
N LEU A 605 -10.79 6.40 -0.20
CA LEU A 605 -9.62 5.70 0.31
C LEU A 605 -8.32 6.34 -0.19
N GLN A 606 -7.25 6.17 0.58
CA GLN A 606 -5.89 6.52 0.21
C GLN A 606 -5.04 5.28 0.01
N ALA A 607 -4.11 5.42 -0.92
CA ALA A 607 -3.01 4.53 -1.19
C ALA A 607 -1.71 5.35 -1.19
N ARG A 608 -0.58 4.72 -0.86
CA ARG A 608 0.75 5.27 -1.15
C ARG A 608 1.39 4.40 -2.23
N GLY A 609 1.90 5.01 -3.28
CA GLY A 609 2.37 4.26 -4.46
C GLY A 609 3.44 3.22 -4.13
N SER A 610 4.33 3.51 -3.18
CA SER A 610 5.42 2.62 -2.75
C SER A 610 5.00 1.45 -1.86
N THR A 611 3.85 1.52 -1.16
CA THR A 611 3.43 0.48 -0.19
C THR A 611 2.15 -0.26 -0.59
N THR A 612 1.21 0.40 -1.26
CA THR A 612 -0.05 -0.20 -1.69
C THR A 612 0.21 -1.12 -2.90
N LYS A 613 -0.01 -2.42 -2.71
CA LYS A 613 0.16 -3.42 -3.77
C LYS A 613 -1.13 -3.56 -4.57
N TRP A 614 -1.00 -3.48 -5.89
CA TRP A 614 -2.05 -3.76 -6.86
C TRP A 614 -1.64 -5.01 -7.65
N GLN A 615 -2.49 -6.04 -7.66
CA GLN A 615 -2.26 -7.26 -8.41
C GLN A 615 -3.48 -7.54 -9.29
N PRO A 616 -3.34 -7.57 -10.63
CA PRO A 616 -4.47 -7.81 -11.52
C PRO A 616 -5.01 -9.24 -11.34
N LEU A 617 -6.34 -9.39 -11.42
CA LEU A 617 -6.99 -10.68 -11.53
C LEU A 617 -6.79 -11.26 -12.94
N SER A 618 -6.69 -12.59 -13.03
CA SER A 618 -6.69 -13.28 -14.33
C SER A 618 -8.08 -13.16 -14.99
N PRO A 619 -8.18 -13.23 -16.34
CA PRO A 619 -9.47 -13.18 -17.04
C PRO A 619 -10.49 -14.21 -16.51
N MET A 620 -10.05 -15.45 -16.29
CA MET A 620 -10.89 -16.53 -15.74
C MET A 620 -11.41 -16.22 -14.33
N ALA A 621 -10.65 -15.48 -13.52
CA ALA A 621 -11.13 -15.02 -12.21
C ALA A 621 -12.15 -13.88 -12.34
N MET A 622 -12.05 -13.03 -13.37
CA MET A 622 -13.02 -11.96 -13.62
C MET A 622 -14.39 -12.47 -14.06
N GLU A 623 -14.46 -13.58 -14.80
CA GLU A 623 -15.71 -14.24 -15.24
C GLU A 623 -16.65 -14.59 -14.08
N CYS A 624 -16.11 -14.83 -12.88
CA CYS A 624 -16.87 -15.14 -11.67
C CYS A 624 -17.71 -13.96 -11.14
N PHE A 625 -17.44 -12.74 -11.62
CA PHE A 625 -18.10 -11.51 -11.19
C PHE A 625 -19.09 -10.99 -12.23
N GLU A 626 -20.02 -10.15 -11.76
CA GLU A 626 -20.94 -9.41 -12.62
C GLU A 626 -20.18 -8.32 -13.42
N PRO A 627 -20.64 -7.97 -14.63
CA PRO A 627 -20.05 -6.86 -15.39
C PRO A 627 -20.14 -5.55 -14.60
N PHE A 628 -18.98 -4.92 -14.38
CA PHE A 628 -18.86 -3.70 -13.57
C PHE A 628 -18.35 -2.49 -14.36
N PHE A 629 -17.95 -2.68 -15.62
CA PHE A 629 -17.26 -1.67 -16.43
C PHE A 629 -18.05 -1.32 -17.68
N SER A 630 -18.18 -0.01 -17.90
CA SER A 630 -18.63 0.59 -19.16
C SER A 630 -17.49 1.42 -19.74
N PRO A 631 -16.94 1.06 -20.92
CA PRO A 631 -15.90 1.85 -21.58
C PRO A 631 -16.31 3.31 -21.80
N ARG A 632 -15.32 4.20 -21.89
CA ARG A 632 -15.54 5.60 -22.31
C ARG A 632 -16.12 5.66 -23.72
N LYS A 633 -17.02 6.61 -23.95
CA LYS A 633 -17.70 6.82 -25.24
C LYS A 633 -17.69 8.31 -25.58
N PRO A 634 -17.42 8.69 -26.85
CA PRO A 634 -17.59 10.07 -27.27
C PRO A 634 -19.07 10.45 -27.20
N THR A 635 -19.33 11.61 -26.60
CA THR A 635 -20.63 12.27 -26.57
C THR A 635 -20.78 13.17 -27.81
N LYS A 636 -22.02 13.45 -28.23
CA LYS A 636 -22.38 14.52 -29.18
C LYS A 636 -23.30 15.53 -28.51
N LEU A 637 -23.29 16.78 -28.95
CA LEU A 637 -24.18 17.84 -28.43
C LEU A 637 -25.66 17.50 -28.61
N SER A 638 -26.03 16.85 -29.73
CA SER A 638 -27.39 16.31 -29.96
C SER A 638 -27.88 15.39 -28.84
N ASN A 639 -26.97 14.62 -28.23
CA ASN A 639 -27.29 13.60 -27.23
C ASN A 639 -27.04 14.10 -25.79
N LEU A 640 -26.60 15.36 -25.61
CA LEU A 640 -26.29 15.87 -24.28
C LEU A 640 -27.51 15.89 -23.35
N GLY A 641 -28.73 15.93 -23.91
CA GLY A 641 -29.99 15.79 -23.17
C GLY A 641 -30.09 14.49 -22.36
N GLU A 642 -29.64 13.36 -22.90
CA GLU A 642 -29.74 12.01 -22.31
C GLU A 642 -28.86 11.84 -21.06
N ILE A 643 -27.81 12.64 -20.94
CA ILE A 643 -26.82 12.54 -19.87
C ILE A 643 -27.39 13.12 -18.56
N PRO A 644 -27.32 12.41 -17.41
CA PRO A 644 -27.77 12.95 -16.12
C PRO A 644 -27.01 14.22 -15.70
N LEU A 645 -27.67 15.09 -14.93
CA LEU A 645 -26.98 16.22 -14.29
C LEU A 645 -25.89 15.71 -13.34
N SER A 646 -24.79 16.46 -13.24
CA SER A 646 -23.61 16.12 -12.42
C SER A 646 -22.87 14.83 -12.80
N SER A 647 -23.22 14.18 -13.91
CA SER A 647 -22.46 13.04 -14.43
C SER A 647 -21.29 13.47 -15.32
N GLU A 648 -20.25 12.63 -15.35
CA GLU A 648 -19.04 12.84 -16.15
C GLU A 648 -19.25 12.39 -17.59
N PHE A 649 -18.79 13.18 -18.56
CA PHE A 649 -18.82 12.86 -19.99
C PHE A 649 -17.54 13.29 -20.73
N ASP A 650 -17.28 12.60 -21.83
CA ASP A 650 -16.12 12.84 -22.72
C ASP A 650 -16.67 13.28 -24.11
N ILE A 651 -16.10 14.32 -24.73
CA ILE A 651 -16.61 14.95 -25.97
C ILE A 651 -15.46 15.45 -26.86
N ALA A 652 -15.61 15.36 -28.18
CA ALA A 652 -14.72 16.00 -29.15
C ALA A 652 -15.44 17.19 -29.80
N VAL A 653 -14.79 18.36 -29.84
CA VAL A 653 -15.44 19.63 -30.21
C VAL A 653 -14.51 20.55 -30.99
N TYR A 654 -15.09 21.53 -31.67
CA TYR A 654 -14.41 22.67 -32.28
C TYR A 654 -14.56 23.90 -31.38
N VAL A 655 -13.46 24.61 -31.11
CA VAL A 655 -13.46 25.79 -30.24
C VAL A 655 -13.89 27.02 -31.03
N VAL A 656 -15.10 27.54 -30.73
CA VAL A 656 -15.68 28.72 -31.39
C VAL A 656 -15.11 30.01 -30.81
N TYR A 657 -15.00 30.08 -29.48
CA TYR A 657 -14.56 31.26 -28.76
C TYR A 657 -13.99 30.89 -27.38
N VAL A 658 -12.98 31.65 -26.93
CA VAL A 658 -12.37 31.54 -25.59
C VAL A 658 -12.51 32.91 -24.94
N GLY A 659 -13.29 32.99 -23.85
CA GLY A 659 -13.52 34.23 -23.13
C GLY A 659 -12.34 34.68 -22.29
N GLU A 660 -12.41 35.94 -21.85
CA GLU A 660 -11.43 36.51 -20.93
C GLU A 660 -11.50 35.87 -19.53
N VAL A 661 -10.42 36.03 -18.78
CA VAL A 661 -10.36 35.57 -17.39
C VAL A 661 -10.93 36.64 -16.48
N TYR A 662 -12.03 36.32 -15.82
CA TYR A 662 -12.65 37.21 -14.83
C TYR A 662 -12.56 36.60 -13.43
N THR A 663 -12.73 37.44 -12.41
CA THR A 663 -12.72 36.99 -11.01
C THR A 663 -14.12 37.15 -10.42
N ALA A 664 -14.68 36.08 -9.88
CA ALA A 664 -15.99 36.06 -9.23
C ALA A 664 -15.91 35.29 -7.91
N ALA A 665 -16.33 35.90 -6.80
CA ALA A 665 -16.36 35.29 -5.47
C ALA A 665 -15.06 34.55 -5.08
N HIS A 666 -13.90 35.22 -5.22
CA HIS A 666 -12.56 34.67 -4.97
C HIS A 666 -12.18 33.43 -5.81
N GLN A 667 -12.84 33.22 -6.96
CA GLN A 667 -12.44 32.25 -7.97
C GLN A 667 -12.10 32.96 -9.27
N LYS A 668 -11.01 32.55 -9.92
CA LYS A 668 -10.74 32.90 -11.31
C LYS A 668 -11.55 31.97 -12.20
N LYS A 669 -12.28 32.54 -13.15
CA LYS A 669 -13.16 31.84 -14.06
C LYS A 669 -12.85 32.21 -15.50
N GLN A 670 -13.05 31.25 -16.40
CA GLN A 670 -12.96 31.45 -17.84
C GLN A 670 -13.98 30.57 -18.54
N TRP A 671 -14.72 31.14 -19.50
CA TRP A 671 -15.66 30.41 -20.33
C TRP A 671 -15.02 30.03 -21.67
N VAL A 672 -15.27 28.81 -22.12
CA VAL A 672 -14.90 28.33 -23.45
C VAL A 672 -16.15 27.85 -24.16
N PHE A 673 -16.44 28.42 -25.32
CA PHE A 673 -17.63 28.08 -26.12
C PHE A 673 -17.22 27.18 -27.27
N VAL A 674 -17.89 26.04 -27.37
CA VAL A 674 -17.53 24.95 -28.30
C VAL A 674 -18.76 24.42 -29.02
N THR A 675 -18.53 23.83 -30.19
CA THR A 675 -19.56 23.21 -31.06
C THR A 675 -19.03 21.88 -31.60
N ASP A 676 -19.88 21.06 -32.21
CA ASP A 676 -19.49 19.79 -32.84
C ASP A 676 -20.22 19.57 -34.18
N ASP A 677 -20.08 18.38 -34.76
CA ASP A 677 -20.68 17.98 -36.03
C ASP A 677 -22.18 17.63 -35.94
N SER A 678 -22.87 17.95 -34.82
CA SER A 678 -24.31 17.71 -34.67
C SER A 678 -25.18 18.65 -35.52
N ILE A 679 -24.62 19.75 -36.05
CA ILE A 679 -25.37 20.77 -36.80
C ILE A 679 -25.46 20.37 -38.28
N SER A 680 -26.65 19.94 -38.72
CA SER A 680 -26.95 19.53 -40.09
C SER A 680 -27.81 20.55 -40.86
N ASN A 681 -27.13 21.39 -41.66
CA ASN A 681 -27.68 22.34 -42.65
C ASN A 681 -28.63 23.45 -42.14
N LEU A 682 -28.53 24.61 -42.81
CA LEU A 682 -29.16 25.89 -42.48
C LEU A 682 -30.71 25.97 -42.59
N LEU A 683 -31.41 24.83 -42.68
CA LEU A 683 -32.84 24.77 -43.00
C LEU A 683 -33.76 24.38 -41.83
N SER A 684 -33.20 24.03 -40.67
CA SER A 684 -33.99 23.82 -39.44
C SER A 684 -34.05 25.09 -38.60
N GLU A 685 -35.20 25.36 -38.00
CA GLU A 685 -35.45 26.50 -37.13
C GLU A 685 -34.51 26.47 -35.91
N GLY A 686 -33.76 27.56 -35.70
CA GLY A 686 -32.99 27.84 -34.49
C GLY A 686 -31.59 27.19 -34.38
N LEU A 687 -30.56 28.02 -34.17
CA LEU A 687 -29.26 27.60 -33.61
C LEU A 687 -29.36 27.33 -32.09
N SER A 688 -30.47 26.76 -31.65
CA SER A 688 -30.65 26.24 -30.28
C SER A 688 -29.77 25.00 -30.09
N ASP A 689 -29.23 24.83 -28.88
CA ASP A 689 -28.56 23.61 -28.42
C ASP A 689 -27.28 23.22 -29.20
N SER A 690 -26.87 24.10 -30.11
CA SER A 690 -25.71 23.99 -31.02
C SER A 690 -24.38 24.39 -30.38
N LEU A 691 -24.42 24.88 -29.13
CA LEU A 691 -23.27 25.39 -28.38
C LEU A 691 -23.23 24.79 -26.97
N LEU A 692 -22.01 24.50 -26.53
CA LEU A 692 -21.67 24.13 -25.16
C LEU A 692 -20.74 25.20 -24.57
N ALA A 693 -21.15 25.77 -23.44
CA ALA A 693 -20.33 26.63 -22.60
C ALA A 693 -19.64 25.79 -21.51
N ILE A 694 -18.30 25.74 -21.54
CA ILE A 694 -17.48 25.03 -20.55
C ILE A 694 -16.91 26.06 -19.57
N SER A 695 -17.26 25.93 -18.29
CA SER A 695 -16.72 26.75 -17.20
C SER A 695 -15.41 26.14 -16.68
N PHE A 696 -14.32 26.89 -16.76
CA PHE A 696 -13.06 26.59 -16.08
C PHE A 696 -12.97 27.45 -14.82
N CYS A 697 -12.87 26.82 -13.66
CA CYS A 697 -12.81 27.49 -12.36
C CYS A 697 -11.51 27.11 -11.63
N SER A 698 -10.88 28.08 -10.95
CA SER A 698 -9.79 27.83 -10.00
C SER A 698 -9.91 28.76 -8.78
N PRO A 699 -9.61 28.30 -7.56
CA PRO A 699 -9.54 29.18 -6.40
C PRO A 699 -8.44 30.25 -6.59
N CYS A 700 -8.79 31.51 -6.34
CA CYS A 700 -7.88 32.65 -6.49
C CYS A 700 -6.99 32.80 -5.25
N ILE A 701 -6.14 31.79 -4.99
CA ILE A 701 -5.22 31.79 -3.86
C ILE A 701 -3.94 32.58 -4.17
N ASP A 702 -3.54 32.69 -5.44
CA ASP A 702 -2.39 33.49 -5.87
C ASP A 702 -2.58 34.06 -7.30
N LYS A 703 -1.80 35.08 -7.69
CA LYS A 703 -1.83 35.64 -9.05
C LYS A 703 -1.49 34.57 -10.10
N ASP A 704 -0.56 33.67 -9.80
CA ASP A 704 -0.09 32.62 -10.71
C ASP A 704 -0.89 31.30 -10.61
N SER A 705 -1.90 31.19 -9.72
CA SER A 705 -2.64 29.94 -9.49
C SER A 705 -3.60 29.50 -10.61
N PHE A 706 -3.80 30.33 -11.64
CA PHE A 706 -4.67 30.02 -12.78
C PHE A 706 -3.89 30.07 -14.09
N ALA A 707 -3.78 28.92 -14.76
CA ALA A 707 -3.32 28.86 -16.13
C ALA A 707 -4.53 28.93 -17.07
N PRO A 708 -4.81 30.07 -17.73
CA PRO A 708 -5.93 30.15 -18.67
C PRO A 708 -5.83 29.11 -19.80
N ILE A 709 -6.98 28.82 -20.38
CA ILE A 709 -7.12 28.23 -21.70
C ILE A 709 -6.61 29.27 -22.70
N ASN A 710 -5.69 28.85 -23.58
CA ASN A 710 -5.04 29.75 -24.53
C ASN A 710 -6.04 30.15 -25.63
N SER A 711 -6.18 31.45 -25.91
CA SER A 711 -7.03 31.97 -26.99
C SER A 711 -6.62 31.43 -28.38
N ASN A 712 -5.35 31.03 -28.57
CA ASN A 712 -4.88 30.34 -29.77
C ASN A 712 -5.55 28.98 -30.02
N LEU A 713 -6.36 28.47 -29.09
CA LEU A 713 -7.17 27.26 -29.30
C LEU A 713 -8.42 27.54 -30.15
N VAL A 714 -8.86 28.81 -30.29
CA VAL A 714 -9.96 29.17 -31.18
C VAL A 714 -9.65 28.69 -32.61
N GLY A 715 -10.61 28.01 -33.22
CA GLY A 715 -10.45 27.40 -34.54
C GLY A 715 -9.81 26.01 -34.54
N SER A 716 -9.44 25.47 -33.38
CA SER A 716 -8.89 24.11 -33.24
C SER A 716 -9.94 23.09 -32.84
N MET A 717 -9.72 21.83 -33.23
CA MET A 717 -10.44 20.68 -32.68
C MET A 717 -9.75 20.22 -31.39
N VAL A 718 -10.54 20.00 -30.34
CA VAL A 718 -10.09 19.62 -28.99
C VAL A 718 -10.97 18.49 -28.46
N GLY A 719 -10.36 17.45 -27.89
CA GLY A 719 -11.07 16.46 -27.09
C GLY A 719 -11.04 16.83 -25.61
N PHE A 720 -12.20 16.87 -24.95
CA PHE A 720 -12.33 17.05 -23.50
C PHE A 720 -12.78 15.75 -22.84
N CYS A 721 -12.14 15.38 -21.72
CA CYS A 721 -12.50 14.22 -20.92
C CYS A 721 -12.81 14.62 -19.47
N ASN A 722 -13.74 13.90 -18.85
CA ASN A 722 -14.22 14.10 -17.47
C ASN A 722 -14.88 15.48 -17.25
N LEU A 723 -15.61 16.00 -18.24
CA LEU A 723 -16.47 17.19 -18.05
C LEU A 723 -17.70 16.82 -17.22
N ILE A 724 -18.14 17.71 -16.34
CA ILE A 724 -19.34 17.50 -15.51
C ILE A 724 -20.52 18.25 -16.12
N LYS A 725 -21.59 17.56 -16.51
CA LYS A 725 -22.80 18.21 -17.06
C LYS A 725 -23.49 19.07 -16.00
N LYS A 726 -23.86 20.30 -16.37
CA LYS A 726 -24.63 21.25 -15.54
C LYS A 726 -26.04 21.47 -16.10
N ALA A 727 -26.83 22.24 -15.37
CA ALA A 727 -28.14 22.69 -15.85
C ALA A 727 -27.96 23.50 -17.13
N LYS A 728 -28.84 23.25 -18.11
CA LYS A 728 -28.88 23.95 -19.39
C LYS A 728 -29.25 25.42 -19.16
N ASP A 729 -28.58 26.33 -19.85
CA ASP A 729 -29.02 27.73 -19.92
C ASP A 729 -30.22 27.82 -20.86
N GLN A 730 -31.39 28.05 -20.27
CA GLN A 730 -32.65 28.16 -21.00
C GLN A 730 -32.85 29.52 -21.67
N MET A 731 -32.18 30.59 -21.20
CA MET A 731 -32.30 31.92 -21.79
C MET A 731 -31.50 32.03 -23.09
N ASN A 732 -30.28 31.51 -23.10
CA ASN A 732 -29.40 31.57 -24.28
C ASN A 732 -29.45 30.31 -25.17
N HIS A 733 -30.23 29.31 -24.76
CA HIS A 733 -30.30 27.96 -25.35
C HIS A 733 -28.91 27.33 -25.52
N LEU A 734 -28.14 27.31 -24.42
CA LEU A 734 -26.79 26.74 -24.37
C LEU A 734 -26.75 25.52 -23.47
N TRP A 735 -26.01 24.50 -23.90
CA TRP A 735 -25.54 23.47 -22.98
C TRP A 735 -24.45 24.04 -22.07
N VAL A 736 -24.38 23.55 -20.83
CA VAL A 736 -23.38 24.01 -19.85
C VAL A 736 -22.66 22.80 -19.23
N ALA A 737 -21.34 22.90 -19.12
CA ALA A 737 -20.51 21.95 -18.40
C ALA A 737 -19.47 22.66 -17.52
N GLU A 738 -18.98 21.95 -16.50
CA GLU A 738 -17.88 22.40 -15.65
C GLU A 738 -16.66 21.52 -15.85
N ALA A 739 -15.51 22.15 -16.04
CA ALA A 739 -14.20 21.52 -16.02
C ALA A 739 -13.66 21.52 -14.58
N ALA A 740 -13.93 20.44 -13.86
CA ALA A 740 -13.39 20.20 -12.51
C ALA A 740 -11.89 19.82 -12.53
N GLU A 741 -11.27 19.67 -11.36
CA GLU A 741 -9.84 19.29 -11.21
C GLU A 741 -9.43 18.06 -12.04
N ASN A 742 -10.33 17.07 -12.17
CA ASN A 742 -10.07 15.82 -12.89
C ASN A 742 -10.22 15.94 -14.43
N CYS A 743 -10.67 17.10 -14.93
CA CYS A 743 -10.88 17.33 -16.36
C CYS A 743 -9.54 17.39 -17.11
N ALA A 744 -9.50 16.81 -18.31
CA ALA A 744 -8.37 16.95 -19.21
C ALA A 744 -8.83 17.35 -20.61
N TYR A 745 -7.97 18.07 -21.33
CA TYR A 745 -8.17 18.37 -22.73
C TYR A 745 -6.94 17.97 -23.56
N PHE A 746 -7.20 17.60 -24.81
CA PHE A 746 -6.20 17.04 -25.72
C PHE A 746 -6.38 17.63 -27.12
N LEU A 747 -5.29 18.16 -27.68
CA LEU A 747 -5.20 18.55 -29.09
C LEU A 747 -4.92 17.34 -29.99
N ASN A 748 -4.09 16.42 -29.49
CA ASN A 748 -3.74 15.18 -30.15
C ASN A 748 -4.55 14.03 -29.50
N LEU A 749 -5.42 13.37 -30.29
CA LEU A 749 -6.29 12.28 -29.82
C LEU A 749 -5.66 10.87 -29.97
N ASN A 750 -4.34 10.80 -30.15
CA ASN A 750 -3.59 9.54 -30.18
C ASN A 750 -3.18 8.94 -28.81
N PRO A 751 -3.12 9.66 -27.67
CA PRO A 751 -2.89 9.05 -26.35
C PRO A 751 -3.93 7.97 -26.03
N SER A 752 -3.49 6.90 -25.35
CA SER A 752 -4.36 5.78 -24.96
C SER A 752 -5.63 6.24 -24.23
N ILE A 753 -5.49 7.22 -23.34
CA ILE A 753 -6.55 7.78 -22.49
C ILE A 753 -7.70 8.42 -23.29
N CYS A 754 -7.41 9.11 -24.40
CA CYS A 754 -8.41 9.81 -25.21
C CYS A 754 -8.64 9.19 -26.61
N SER A 755 -8.06 8.01 -26.87
CA SER A 755 -8.20 7.24 -28.11
C SER A 755 -9.67 7.04 -28.56
N HIS A 756 -10.59 6.90 -27.60
CA HIS A 756 -12.04 6.76 -27.85
C HIS A 756 -12.68 8.02 -28.49
N LEU A 757 -12.07 9.19 -28.39
CA LEU A 757 -12.51 10.43 -29.05
C LEU A 757 -12.01 10.56 -30.50
N LYS A 758 -11.03 9.75 -30.93
CA LYS A 758 -10.28 9.94 -32.19
C LYS A 758 -11.18 10.00 -33.44
N ILE A 759 -12.20 9.15 -33.51
CA ILE A 759 -13.14 9.13 -34.64
C ILE A 759 -14.02 10.39 -34.61
N ALA A 760 -14.60 10.72 -33.46
CA ALA A 760 -15.45 11.91 -33.30
C ALA A 760 -14.67 13.21 -33.61
N GLY A 761 -13.42 13.33 -33.14
CA GLY A 761 -12.56 14.47 -33.46
C GLY A 761 -12.24 14.60 -34.95
N ALA A 762 -12.05 13.48 -35.66
CA ALA A 762 -11.87 13.51 -37.11
C ALA A 762 -13.15 13.96 -37.85
N CYS A 763 -14.34 13.53 -37.40
CA CYS A 763 -15.62 13.99 -37.91
C CYS A 763 -15.79 15.51 -37.70
N VAL A 764 -15.59 15.99 -36.47
CA VAL A 764 -15.68 17.43 -36.13
C VAL A 764 -14.66 18.26 -36.91
N GLN A 765 -13.42 17.79 -37.07
CA GLN A 765 -12.41 18.51 -37.86
C GLN A 765 -12.75 18.55 -39.36
N THR A 766 -13.44 17.53 -39.88
CA THR A 766 -13.89 17.48 -41.28
C THR A 766 -15.10 18.40 -41.48
N TRP A 767 -16.10 18.32 -40.60
CA TRP A 767 -17.27 19.21 -40.56
C TRP A 767 -16.85 20.67 -40.47
N ALA A 768 -15.94 21.02 -39.55
CA ALA A 768 -15.52 22.41 -39.34
C ALA A 768 -14.90 23.04 -40.60
N LYS A 769 -14.13 22.28 -41.38
CA LYS A 769 -13.56 22.74 -42.67
C LYS A 769 -14.62 23.01 -43.74
N ALA A 770 -15.77 22.34 -43.66
CA ALA A 770 -16.88 22.50 -44.59
C ALA A 770 -17.93 23.54 -44.12
N SER A 771 -17.91 23.92 -42.84
CA SER A 771 -19.01 24.64 -42.18
C SER A 771 -18.64 26.04 -41.65
N ASN A 772 -17.66 26.72 -42.28
CA ASN A 772 -17.20 28.05 -41.88
C ASN A 772 -18.34 29.06 -41.64
N SER A 773 -19.33 29.13 -42.54
CA SER A 773 -20.48 30.04 -42.42
C SER A 773 -21.41 29.75 -41.23
N ILE A 774 -21.42 28.51 -40.73
CA ILE A 774 -22.12 28.15 -39.49
C ILE A 774 -21.28 28.56 -38.30
N ILE A 775 -19.97 28.29 -38.33
CA ILE A 775 -19.01 28.66 -37.27
C ILE A 775 -19.00 30.18 -37.03
N ASP A 776 -19.03 30.99 -38.08
CA ASP A 776 -19.03 32.45 -37.95
C ASP A 776 -20.35 32.96 -37.33
N LYS A 777 -21.51 32.43 -37.74
CA LYS A 777 -22.81 32.71 -37.08
C LYS A 777 -22.83 32.29 -35.61
N LEU A 778 -22.20 31.17 -35.26
CA LEU A 778 -22.06 30.74 -33.88
C LEU A 778 -21.15 31.68 -33.08
N ARG A 779 -20.10 32.22 -33.69
CA ARG A 779 -19.23 33.23 -33.08
C ARG A 779 -19.99 34.53 -32.83
N GLU A 780 -20.76 35.02 -33.79
CA GLU A 780 -21.65 36.18 -33.64
C GLU A 780 -22.65 35.96 -32.49
N LYS A 781 -23.30 34.78 -32.42
CA LYS A 781 -24.19 34.42 -31.31
C LYS A 781 -23.48 34.46 -29.95
N VAL A 782 -22.25 33.96 -29.86
CA VAL A 782 -21.47 34.01 -28.60
C VAL A 782 -21.14 35.45 -28.20
N LEU A 783 -20.73 36.31 -29.13
CA LEU A 783 -20.45 37.72 -28.85
C LEU A 783 -21.71 38.43 -28.33
N PHE A 784 -22.86 38.26 -29.00
CA PHE A 784 -24.14 38.82 -28.56
C PHE A 784 -24.55 38.37 -27.14
N ILE A 785 -24.26 37.12 -26.77
CA ILE A 785 -24.54 36.61 -25.41
C ILE A 785 -23.63 37.27 -24.38
N LEU A 786 -22.35 37.52 -24.72
CA LEU A 786 -21.39 38.18 -23.83
C LEU A 786 -21.69 39.67 -23.66
N ASP A 787 -22.04 40.38 -24.74
CA ASP A 787 -22.38 41.81 -24.71
C ASP A 787 -23.63 42.08 -23.86
N ASN A 788 -24.67 41.24 -23.99
CA ASN A 788 -25.88 41.36 -23.17
C ASN A 788 -25.69 40.96 -21.69
N CYS A 789 -24.57 40.35 -21.31
CA CYS A 789 -24.22 40.08 -19.91
C CYS A 789 -23.43 41.21 -19.25
N GLY A 790 -23.12 42.30 -19.98
CA GLY A 790 -22.31 43.43 -19.51
C GLY A 790 -23.07 44.64 -18.94
N GLY A 791 -24.38 44.50 -18.67
CA GLY A 791 -25.26 45.55 -18.14
C GLY A 791 -25.49 45.48 -16.64
#